data_AF-A0A7C4L6X7-F1
#
_entry.id   AF-A0A7C4L6X7-F1
#
_cell.length_a   1.000
_cell.length_b   1.000
_cell.length_c   1.000
_cell.angle_alpha   90.00
_cell.angle_beta   90.00
_cell.angle_gamma   90.00
#
_symmetry.space_group_name_H-M   'P 1'
#
loop_
_entity.id
_entity.type
_entity.pdbx_description
1 polymer ?
#
loop_
_entity_poly.entity_id
_entity_poly.type
_entity_poly.pdbx_seq_one_letter_code
_entity_poly.pdbx_strand_id
1 'polypeptide(L)'
;MKILKQIKFIFILLFLLFHNYNYIHSATAKTVYIPNAFSTDPALSQWSWDRSYQSDNFVIFWGPVVGTDPANYSDPNLRFTPSQICSYLEAVFVKYINEIQFVSNDPATNFGKYKTIVVMNDTWGSGGPSGWAFGGNYDNIIAAMWVHPDATRDGLVVAHEFAHGCQSMQSIQENKVGGGFVNYDPSGFFWEGHANFMRSQMYPNNAGEDYPRWLMTRHFHFSSTRHHYWGPLRLLLTMQEIEGITMVNRLWKESVAREHPLVTYRRLKSWTQAQLNDFIYEYAKREVNCNYNVTNYGGTTNLGQVLRNEINRLRNNEPHYLWREYTMLTKTSNTQNRYFCPEYFAPQDYGINIIPLYPDNISQLVCVKFKGHTEVNSYAGWRYGFVAVNSSGNARYGDMYGDNEREITFQLNSGENLYLVVIGAPTAHTSYVWEPGWPKIYRFPYEICINNGVPEGYQTNFRQDIKNKYAGHTHSNGGGWVANTASVASSVYVGPKAVVLGSSNITGNVRIDGTAWVENATVRDNVIIDGNARLRGGTYSNDARITENAICYSCTVSGSPTLKGNMFSWGGNFSGTAVVGGDAELSSASSGVYLQTPHPNNGRTENDGKGANDPSNIDINAVVTPWTDAQFGNCCSGTTPSTPTYTRTRTPTLTLTRTSTPTFTRTLTGTQTPSYTRTVTFTMTRTNTVVITNTNTVTATRTNTPINTPTQTATYTSTRTNTPQITATYTGTLTGTMTRTNTVQPTNTYTGTATRTNTPQPTSTYTQTVTFTGTRTNTPQPTATYTRTLTGTMTRTNTVQSTNTRTPTLSFTNTVSSTLTFTRTPTSTWTRTATPSYTNTNTRTQTPTYTYTDTISSNTPTVTPTYTRTSTRTLTMTTTNTSTPSLT
;
A
#
# COMPACT_ATOMS: atom_id res chain seq x y z
N MET A 1 0.25 -8.90 -73.58
CA MET A 1 1.15 -7.93 -72.89
C MET A 1 0.85 -7.68 -71.41
N LYS A 2 -0.41 -7.67 -70.91
CA LYS A 2 -0.70 -7.39 -69.48
C LYS A 2 -0.07 -8.39 -68.47
N ILE A 3 -0.14 -9.69 -68.75
CA ILE A 3 0.32 -10.77 -67.83
C ILE A 3 1.81 -10.61 -67.44
N LEU A 4 2.70 -10.27 -68.39
CA LEU A 4 4.13 -10.07 -68.10
C LEU A 4 4.41 -8.92 -67.11
N LYS A 5 3.52 -7.91 -67.01
CA LYS A 5 3.66 -6.85 -66.01
C LYS A 5 3.26 -7.32 -64.61
N GLN A 6 2.22 -8.15 -64.46
CA GLN A 6 1.85 -8.73 -63.16
C GLN A 6 2.93 -9.67 -62.63
N ILE A 7 3.49 -10.55 -63.48
CA ILE A 7 4.57 -11.47 -63.07
C ILE A 7 5.80 -10.68 -62.59
N LYS A 8 6.23 -9.63 -63.30
CA LYS A 8 7.32 -8.76 -62.83
C LYS A 8 7.00 -8.03 -61.52
N PHE A 9 5.77 -7.57 -61.32
CA PHE A 9 5.38 -6.88 -60.10
C PHE A 9 5.37 -7.83 -58.88
N ILE A 10 4.87 -9.05 -59.05
CA ILE A 10 4.88 -10.11 -58.02
C ILE A 10 6.32 -10.52 -57.68
N PHE A 11 7.19 -10.70 -58.70
CA PHE A 11 8.61 -11.00 -58.46
C PHE A 11 9.33 -9.88 -57.72
N ILE A 12 9.08 -8.61 -58.05
CA ILE A 12 9.68 -7.47 -57.34
C ILE A 12 9.18 -7.40 -55.89
N LEU A 13 7.90 -7.68 -55.64
CA LEU A 13 7.35 -7.70 -54.28
C LEU A 13 7.95 -8.83 -53.44
N LEU A 14 8.09 -10.04 -54.00
CA LEU A 14 8.79 -11.16 -53.37
C LEU A 14 10.28 -10.86 -53.14
N PHE A 15 10.98 -10.26 -54.11
CA PHE A 15 12.39 -9.91 -53.96
C PHE A 15 12.60 -8.86 -52.85
N LEU A 16 11.70 -7.87 -52.74
CA LEU A 16 11.69 -6.90 -51.64
C LEU A 16 11.36 -7.54 -50.29
N LEU A 17 10.42 -8.49 -50.22
CA LEU A 17 10.14 -9.23 -49.00
C LEU A 17 11.37 -10.05 -48.54
N PHE A 18 12.03 -10.76 -49.46
CA PHE A 18 13.26 -11.49 -49.15
C PHE A 18 14.45 -10.59 -48.81
N HIS A 19 14.58 -9.39 -49.38
CA HIS A 19 15.67 -8.46 -49.04
C HIS A 19 15.45 -7.72 -47.71
N ASN A 20 14.20 -7.40 -47.34
CA ASN A 20 13.91 -6.88 -46.00
C ASN A 20 14.08 -7.96 -44.92
N TYR A 21 13.91 -9.26 -45.26
CA TYR A 21 14.22 -10.37 -44.34
C TYR A 21 15.73 -10.60 -44.14
N ASN A 22 16.59 -10.06 -45.01
CA ASN A 22 18.06 -10.17 -44.88
C ASN A 22 18.73 -8.90 -44.33
N TYR A 23 17.95 -7.93 -43.85
CA TYR A 23 18.41 -6.87 -42.93
C TYR A 23 18.15 -7.22 -41.45
N ILE A 24 18.00 -8.51 -41.14
CA ILE A 24 18.32 -9.04 -39.82
C ILE A 24 19.75 -8.61 -39.51
N HIS A 25 19.92 -7.73 -38.53
CA HIS A 25 21.24 -7.51 -37.93
C HIS A 25 21.73 -8.87 -37.45
N SER A 26 23.00 -9.19 -37.74
CA SER A 26 23.67 -10.36 -37.17
C SER A 26 23.87 -10.15 -35.66
N ALA A 27 22.78 -10.19 -34.90
CA ALA A 27 22.78 -10.15 -33.46
C ALA A 27 23.50 -11.40 -32.95
N THR A 28 24.73 -11.20 -32.47
CA THR A 28 25.56 -12.25 -31.89
C THR A 28 24.75 -13.00 -30.84
N ALA A 29 24.60 -14.32 -31.00
CA ALA A 29 23.78 -15.12 -30.09
C ALA A 29 24.20 -14.91 -28.63
N LYS A 30 23.22 -14.71 -27.74
CA LYS A 30 23.49 -14.41 -26.33
C LYS A 30 24.32 -15.50 -25.69
N THR A 31 25.37 -15.08 -25.00
CA THR A 31 26.28 -15.95 -24.27
C THR A 31 25.78 -16.18 -22.84
N VAL A 32 26.30 -17.19 -22.14
CA VAL A 32 26.05 -17.36 -20.71
C VAL A 32 27.15 -16.65 -19.92
N TYR A 33 26.76 -15.74 -19.04
CA TYR A 33 27.63 -15.29 -17.96
C TYR A 33 27.58 -16.30 -16.82
N ILE A 34 28.73 -16.74 -16.31
CA ILE A 34 28.83 -17.59 -15.12
C ILE A 34 29.14 -16.68 -13.92
N PRO A 35 28.23 -16.59 -12.91
CA PRO A 35 28.42 -15.72 -11.75
C PRO A 35 29.62 -16.09 -10.88
N ASN A 36 30.17 -15.13 -10.13
CA ASN A 36 31.23 -15.41 -9.16
C ASN A 36 30.79 -16.49 -8.14
N ALA A 37 29.52 -16.45 -7.71
CA ALA A 37 28.92 -17.43 -6.81
C ALA A 37 29.03 -18.89 -7.30
N PHE A 38 29.00 -19.12 -8.62
CA PHE A 38 29.14 -20.45 -9.23
C PHE A 38 30.59 -20.99 -9.16
N SER A 39 31.51 -20.26 -8.50
CA SER A 39 32.88 -20.69 -8.18
C SER A 39 33.22 -20.64 -6.69
N THR A 40 32.44 -19.91 -5.88
CA THR A 40 32.75 -19.65 -4.46
C THR A 40 31.75 -20.27 -3.48
N ASP A 41 30.51 -20.51 -3.89
CA ASP A 41 29.49 -21.16 -3.05
C ASP A 41 29.60 -22.70 -3.13
N PRO A 42 29.63 -23.43 -2.00
CA PRO A 42 29.83 -24.89 -2.00
C PRO A 42 28.72 -25.72 -2.67
N ALA A 43 27.53 -25.16 -2.88
CA ALA A 43 26.44 -25.82 -3.59
C ALA A 43 26.40 -25.41 -5.06
N LEU A 44 26.41 -24.11 -5.37
CA LEU A 44 26.39 -23.62 -6.75
C LEU A 44 27.63 -24.00 -7.55
N SER A 45 28.80 -24.16 -6.91
CA SER A 45 30.02 -24.68 -7.56
C SER A 45 29.89 -26.12 -8.10
N GLN A 46 28.81 -26.83 -7.77
CA GLN A 46 28.46 -28.14 -8.31
C GLN A 46 27.61 -28.07 -9.60
N TRP A 47 27.54 -26.91 -10.26
CA TRP A 47 26.86 -26.75 -11.54
C TRP A 47 27.48 -27.61 -12.65
N SER A 48 26.69 -27.97 -13.67
CA SER A 48 27.20 -28.57 -14.92
C SER A 48 26.29 -28.20 -16.09
N TRP A 49 26.83 -28.24 -17.31
CA TRP A 49 26.02 -28.15 -18.53
C TRP A 49 25.02 -29.32 -18.66
N ASP A 50 25.34 -30.50 -18.13
CA ASP A 50 24.42 -31.66 -18.07
C ASP A 50 23.22 -31.43 -17.13
N ARG A 51 23.30 -30.41 -16.28
CA ARG A 51 22.23 -29.93 -15.39
C ARG A 51 21.84 -28.50 -15.75
N SER A 52 21.74 -28.26 -17.05
CA SER A 52 21.32 -26.98 -17.61
C SER A 52 20.37 -27.16 -18.79
N TYR A 53 19.61 -26.11 -19.08
CA TYR A 53 18.83 -25.97 -20.31
C TYR A 53 18.95 -24.52 -20.81
N GLN A 54 18.94 -24.32 -22.13
CA GLN A 54 19.07 -23.00 -22.74
C GLN A 54 18.00 -22.75 -23.80
N SER A 55 17.48 -21.53 -23.81
CA SER A 55 16.75 -20.92 -24.93
C SER A 55 17.55 -19.72 -25.46
N ASP A 56 16.99 -18.88 -26.32
CA ASP A 56 17.72 -17.74 -26.90
C ASP A 56 18.13 -16.71 -25.84
N ASN A 57 17.23 -16.39 -24.91
CA ASN A 57 17.41 -15.35 -23.89
C ASN A 57 17.64 -15.88 -22.46
N PHE A 58 17.48 -17.18 -22.20
CA PHE A 58 17.55 -17.74 -20.84
C PHE A 58 18.46 -18.97 -20.74
N VAL A 59 19.09 -19.13 -19.57
CA VAL A 59 19.74 -20.36 -19.14
C VAL A 59 19.17 -20.79 -17.79
N ILE A 60 18.76 -22.04 -17.67
CA ILE A 60 18.32 -22.67 -16.43
C ILE A 60 19.45 -23.57 -15.92
N PHE A 61 19.78 -23.48 -14.64
CA PHE A 61 20.69 -24.38 -13.93
C PHE A 61 19.98 -25.03 -12.74
N TRP A 62 20.28 -26.30 -12.50
CA TRP A 62 19.82 -27.04 -11.32
C TRP A 62 20.94 -27.87 -10.69
N GLY A 63 20.76 -28.16 -9.40
CA GLY A 63 21.73 -28.93 -8.62
C GLY A 63 21.58 -30.45 -8.78
N PRO A 64 22.49 -31.22 -8.17
CA PRO A 64 22.59 -32.66 -8.40
C PRO A 64 21.43 -33.51 -7.83
N VAL A 65 20.57 -32.97 -6.94
CA VAL A 65 19.53 -33.76 -6.25
C VAL A 65 18.54 -34.39 -7.22
N VAL A 66 18.20 -33.69 -8.32
CA VAL A 66 17.23 -34.13 -9.34
C VAL A 66 17.88 -34.82 -10.54
N GLY A 67 19.20 -35.08 -10.49
CA GLY A 67 19.95 -35.69 -11.60
C GLY A 67 20.01 -34.81 -12.85
N THR A 68 20.12 -35.44 -14.02
CA THR A 68 20.13 -34.78 -15.34
C THR A 68 18.77 -34.77 -16.05
N ASP A 69 17.79 -35.52 -15.53
CA ASP A 69 16.41 -35.58 -16.02
C ASP A 69 15.42 -35.13 -14.92
N PRO A 70 15.30 -33.81 -14.67
CA PRO A 70 14.35 -33.27 -13.71
C PRO A 70 12.88 -33.46 -14.12
N ALA A 71 12.59 -33.86 -15.37
CA ALA A 71 11.23 -34.06 -15.86
C ALA A 71 10.66 -35.42 -15.44
N ASN A 72 11.52 -36.42 -15.20
CA ASN A 72 11.13 -37.74 -14.69
C ASN A 72 11.52 -37.98 -13.22
N TYR A 73 11.96 -36.96 -12.48
CA TYR A 73 12.28 -37.07 -11.06
C TYR A 73 11.09 -37.57 -10.22
N SER A 74 11.38 -38.36 -9.18
CA SER A 74 10.37 -39.11 -8.42
C SER A 74 9.53 -38.25 -7.46
N ASP A 75 10.11 -37.18 -6.88
CA ASP A 75 9.37 -36.23 -6.05
C ASP A 75 8.57 -35.25 -6.95
N PRO A 76 7.22 -35.23 -6.88
CA PRO A 76 6.40 -34.33 -7.68
C PRO A 76 6.55 -32.85 -7.34
N ASN A 77 7.18 -32.49 -6.22
CA ASN A 77 7.43 -31.11 -5.79
C ASN A 77 8.77 -30.55 -6.31
N LEU A 78 9.73 -31.44 -6.64
CA LEU A 78 11.04 -31.08 -7.20
C LEU A 78 11.17 -31.43 -8.70
N ARG A 79 10.13 -32.00 -9.32
CA ARG A 79 10.07 -32.36 -10.74
C ARG A 79 9.60 -31.18 -11.61
N PHE A 80 10.34 -30.87 -12.67
CA PHE A 80 10.04 -29.78 -13.60
C PHE A 80 10.54 -30.07 -15.02
N THR A 81 9.98 -29.39 -16.02
CA THR A 81 10.35 -29.54 -17.43
C THR A 81 11.07 -28.27 -17.91
N PRO A 82 12.42 -28.24 -18.02
CA PRO A 82 13.18 -27.02 -18.30
C PRO A 82 12.75 -26.28 -19.59
N SER A 83 12.44 -27.04 -20.64
CA SER A 83 11.96 -26.48 -21.93
C SER A 83 10.61 -25.78 -21.82
N GLN A 84 9.73 -26.23 -20.92
CA GLN A 84 8.44 -25.58 -20.64
C GLN A 84 8.63 -24.25 -19.92
N ILE A 85 9.54 -24.20 -18.94
CA ILE A 85 9.90 -22.97 -18.20
C ILE A 85 10.48 -21.94 -19.17
N CYS A 86 11.44 -22.34 -20.01
CA CYS A 86 11.98 -21.49 -21.07
C CYS A 86 10.90 -21.01 -22.05
N SER A 87 9.94 -21.85 -22.45
CA SER A 87 8.84 -21.46 -23.32
C SER A 87 7.94 -20.37 -22.71
N TYR A 88 7.71 -20.41 -21.40
CA TYR A 88 7.03 -19.31 -20.69
C TYR A 88 7.90 -18.05 -20.64
N LEU A 89 9.17 -18.19 -20.26
CA LEU A 89 10.09 -17.06 -20.13
C LEU A 89 10.35 -16.32 -21.45
N GLU A 90 10.48 -17.01 -22.59
CA GLU A 90 10.61 -16.37 -23.91
C GLU A 90 9.33 -15.62 -24.31
N ALA A 91 8.14 -16.15 -23.99
CA ALA A 91 6.89 -15.43 -24.25
C ALA A 91 6.77 -14.15 -23.40
N VAL A 92 7.21 -14.20 -22.14
CA VAL A 92 7.30 -13.01 -21.27
C VAL A 92 8.39 -12.04 -21.77
N PHE A 93 9.52 -12.54 -22.29
CA PHE A 93 10.57 -11.72 -22.88
C PHE A 93 10.04 -10.91 -24.06
N VAL A 94 9.29 -11.53 -24.98
CA VAL A 94 8.63 -10.81 -26.07
C VAL A 94 7.73 -9.69 -25.53
N LYS A 95 6.91 -9.97 -24.51
CA LYS A 95 6.03 -8.96 -23.90
C LYS A 95 6.80 -7.81 -23.23
N TYR A 96 7.78 -8.09 -22.39
CA TYR A 96 8.46 -7.09 -21.58
C TYR A 96 9.53 -6.30 -22.34
N ILE A 97 10.22 -6.95 -23.28
CA ILE A 97 11.43 -6.43 -23.93
C ILE A 97 11.16 -5.99 -25.36
N ASN A 98 10.45 -6.80 -26.16
CA ASN A 98 10.21 -6.46 -27.56
C ASN A 98 9.00 -5.51 -27.71
N GLU A 99 7.92 -5.76 -26.98
CA GLU A 99 6.71 -4.93 -27.01
C GLU A 99 6.77 -3.75 -26.02
N ILE A 100 6.90 -4.01 -24.72
CA ILE A 100 6.91 -2.94 -23.68
C ILE A 100 8.22 -2.15 -23.67
N GLN A 101 9.33 -2.72 -24.16
CA GLN A 101 10.65 -2.06 -24.26
C GLN A 101 11.19 -1.57 -22.90
N PHE A 102 10.91 -2.33 -21.84
CA PHE A 102 11.25 -1.93 -20.47
C PHE A 102 12.77 -1.87 -20.24
N VAL A 103 13.56 -2.79 -20.80
CA VAL A 103 15.03 -2.82 -20.74
C VAL A 103 15.58 -2.88 -22.18
N SER A 104 16.71 -2.23 -22.45
CA SER A 104 17.36 -2.32 -23.75
C SER A 104 17.98 -3.70 -23.99
N ASN A 105 17.66 -4.29 -25.15
CA ASN A 105 18.23 -5.56 -25.63
C ASN A 105 19.39 -5.35 -26.62
N ASP A 106 19.93 -4.13 -26.71
CA ASP A 106 21.03 -3.80 -27.63
C ASP A 106 22.29 -4.65 -27.31
N PRO A 107 22.92 -5.33 -28.30
CA PRO A 107 24.11 -6.18 -28.09
C PRO A 107 25.35 -5.48 -27.50
N ALA A 108 25.37 -4.15 -27.38
CA ALA A 108 26.39 -3.42 -26.62
C ALA A 108 26.14 -3.43 -25.10
N THR A 109 24.90 -3.66 -24.67
CA THR A 109 24.48 -3.72 -23.25
C THR A 109 24.71 -5.11 -22.64
N ASN A 110 24.69 -5.23 -21.31
CA ASN A 110 24.83 -6.53 -20.66
C ASN A 110 23.63 -7.43 -20.94
N PHE A 111 22.42 -6.88 -20.90
CA PHE A 111 21.18 -7.63 -21.16
C PHE A 111 21.08 -8.12 -22.61
N GLY A 112 21.64 -7.37 -23.57
CA GLY A 112 21.77 -7.81 -24.97
C GLY A 112 22.88 -8.84 -25.21
N LYS A 113 23.90 -8.92 -24.35
CA LYS A 113 25.03 -9.87 -24.47
C LYS A 113 24.78 -11.22 -23.82
N TYR A 114 24.10 -11.21 -22.67
CA TYR A 114 24.02 -12.36 -21.78
C TYR A 114 22.59 -12.90 -21.65
N LYS A 115 22.47 -14.22 -21.54
CA LYS A 115 21.22 -14.90 -21.16
C LYS A 115 20.89 -14.57 -19.69
N THR A 116 19.61 -14.36 -19.40
CA THR A 116 19.08 -14.25 -18.04
C THR A 116 19.21 -15.61 -17.35
N ILE A 117 19.66 -15.60 -16.09
CA ILE A 117 20.00 -16.81 -15.34
C ILE A 117 18.80 -17.25 -14.48
N VAL A 118 18.43 -18.53 -14.56
CA VAL A 118 17.40 -19.14 -13.72
C VAL A 118 18.06 -20.24 -12.89
N VAL A 119 17.89 -20.20 -11.58
CA VAL A 119 18.42 -21.19 -10.63
C VAL A 119 17.23 -21.92 -10.00
N MET A 120 17.22 -23.25 -10.13
CA MET A 120 16.13 -24.06 -9.57
C MET A 120 16.39 -24.33 -8.08
N ASN A 121 15.61 -23.71 -7.21
CA ASN A 121 15.77 -23.83 -5.75
C ASN A 121 15.51 -25.26 -5.26
N ASP A 122 16.11 -25.59 -4.11
CA ASP A 122 16.01 -26.86 -3.38
C ASP A 122 16.53 -28.10 -4.15
N THR A 123 16.98 -27.94 -5.41
CA THR A 123 17.66 -28.97 -6.21
C THR A 123 19.16 -29.14 -5.89
N TRP A 124 19.74 -28.27 -5.05
CA TRP A 124 21.19 -28.17 -4.81
C TRP A 124 21.69 -28.86 -3.54
N GLY A 125 20.78 -29.41 -2.72
CA GLY A 125 21.12 -30.06 -1.47
C GLY A 125 21.40 -29.09 -0.32
N SER A 126 21.97 -29.60 0.77
CA SER A 126 22.15 -28.87 2.03
C SER A 126 22.99 -27.60 1.85
N GLY A 127 22.43 -26.44 2.22
CA GLY A 127 23.09 -25.13 2.12
C GLY A 127 23.03 -24.48 0.74
N GLY A 128 22.38 -25.10 -0.26
CA GLY A 128 22.14 -24.47 -1.56
C GLY A 128 20.95 -23.50 -1.58
N PRO A 129 20.69 -22.85 -2.74
CA PRO A 129 19.53 -21.98 -2.93
C PRO A 129 18.21 -22.68 -2.61
N SER A 130 17.36 -22.04 -1.82
CA SER A 130 16.12 -22.60 -1.27
C SER A 130 15.00 -21.56 -1.24
N GLY A 131 13.75 -22.03 -1.23
CA GLY A 131 12.56 -21.18 -1.08
C GLY A 131 11.81 -20.90 -2.38
N TRP A 132 10.61 -20.32 -2.25
CA TRP A 132 9.59 -20.34 -3.31
C TRP A 132 10.01 -19.66 -4.63
N ALA A 133 10.28 -18.36 -4.58
CA ALA A 133 10.65 -17.57 -5.75
C ALA A 133 11.33 -16.26 -5.29
N PHE A 134 12.30 -15.79 -6.08
CA PHE A 134 12.93 -14.48 -5.94
C PHE A 134 13.58 -14.06 -7.26
N GLY A 135 13.52 -12.77 -7.61
CA GLY A 135 14.12 -12.20 -8.81
C GLY A 135 15.07 -11.05 -8.50
N GLY A 136 16.13 -10.92 -9.29
CA GLY A 136 17.20 -9.94 -9.03
C GLY A 136 18.30 -9.98 -10.09
N ASN A 137 19.56 -9.98 -9.67
CA ASN A 137 20.70 -10.03 -10.57
C ASN A 137 21.87 -10.81 -9.96
N TYR A 138 22.76 -11.29 -10.83
CA TYR A 138 24.09 -11.74 -10.44
C TYR A 138 25.14 -10.66 -10.72
N ASP A 139 26.01 -10.43 -9.74
CA ASP A 139 27.23 -9.62 -9.81
C ASP A 139 27.07 -8.15 -10.27
N ASN A 140 25.85 -7.60 -10.21
CA ASN A 140 25.45 -6.33 -10.87
C ASN A 140 25.73 -6.33 -12.38
N ILE A 141 25.72 -7.50 -13.01
CA ILE A 141 26.03 -7.71 -14.42
C ILE A 141 24.79 -8.12 -15.22
N ILE A 142 24.02 -9.11 -14.76
CA ILE A 142 22.89 -9.67 -15.52
C ILE A 142 21.71 -10.06 -14.64
N ALA A 143 20.50 -9.93 -15.18
CA ALA A 143 19.25 -10.38 -14.56
C ALA A 143 19.31 -11.87 -14.19
N ALA A 144 18.73 -12.21 -13.03
CA ALA A 144 18.68 -13.55 -12.48
C ALA A 144 17.36 -13.80 -11.73
N MET A 145 16.99 -15.07 -11.57
CA MET A 145 15.92 -15.50 -10.68
C MET A 145 16.23 -16.86 -10.05
N TRP A 146 15.65 -17.09 -8.87
CA TRP A 146 15.80 -18.27 -8.04
C TRP A 146 14.40 -18.81 -7.76
N VAL A 147 14.03 -19.95 -8.31
CA VAL A 147 12.64 -20.43 -8.33
C VAL A 147 12.54 -21.90 -7.94
N HIS A 148 11.66 -22.22 -7.01
CA HIS A 148 11.33 -23.59 -6.66
C HIS A 148 10.60 -24.26 -7.84
N PRO A 149 10.85 -25.55 -8.17
CA PRO A 149 10.17 -26.25 -9.27
C PRO A 149 8.66 -26.05 -9.33
N ASP A 150 7.97 -26.13 -8.19
CA ASP A 150 6.52 -25.92 -8.13
C ASP A 150 6.05 -24.49 -8.46
N ALA A 151 6.90 -23.47 -8.33
CA ALA A 151 6.59 -22.11 -8.76
C ALA A 151 6.58 -21.97 -10.29
N THR A 152 7.17 -22.94 -11.01
CA THR A 152 7.31 -22.94 -12.47
C THR A 152 6.26 -23.80 -13.19
N ARG A 153 5.25 -24.31 -12.44
CA ARG A 153 4.13 -25.10 -12.96
C ARG A 153 3.26 -24.35 -13.98
N ASP A 154 3.30 -23.02 -13.95
CA ASP A 154 2.79 -22.13 -15.00
C ASP A 154 3.69 -20.89 -15.13
N GLY A 155 3.32 -19.95 -16.01
CA GLY A 155 4.11 -18.75 -16.31
C GLY A 155 3.96 -17.59 -15.33
N LEU A 156 3.07 -17.65 -14.34
CA LEU A 156 2.72 -16.49 -13.49
C LEU A 156 3.89 -16.02 -12.63
N VAL A 157 4.49 -16.93 -11.86
CA VAL A 157 5.56 -16.58 -10.91
C VAL A 157 6.83 -16.20 -11.66
N VAL A 158 7.24 -16.99 -12.66
CA VAL A 158 8.43 -16.68 -13.47
C VAL A 158 8.31 -15.35 -14.24
N ALA A 159 7.10 -14.89 -14.56
CA ALA A 159 6.87 -13.55 -15.11
C ALA A 159 6.95 -12.42 -14.07
N HIS A 160 6.71 -12.71 -12.80
CA HIS A 160 6.95 -11.79 -11.69
C HIS A 160 8.46 -11.67 -11.43
N GLU A 161 9.16 -12.79 -11.23
CA GLU A 161 10.61 -12.77 -10.95
C GLU A 161 11.43 -12.18 -12.11
N PHE A 162 11.03 -12.44 -13.36
CA PHE A 162 11.66 -11.82 -14.52
C PHE A 162 11.44 -10.29 -14.57
N ALA A 163 10.35 -9.77 -14.00
CA ALA A 163 10.16 -8.33 -13.88
C ALA A 163 11.16 -7.71 -12.88
N HIS A 164 11.46 -8.39 -11.77
CA HIS A 164 12.55 -7.97 -10.84
C HIS A 164 13.94 -8.08 -11.47
N GLY A 165 14.17 -9.10 -12.30
CA GLY A 165 15.35 -9.18 -13.15
C GLY A 165 15.49 -7.96 -14.06
N CYS A 166 14.40 -7.58 -14.74
CA CYS A 166 14.36 -6.39 -15.57
C CYS A 166 14.48 -5.07 -14.78
N GLN A 167 13.91 -4.98 -13.57
CA GLN A 167 14.06 -3.83 -12.66
C GLN A 167 15.52 -3.66 -12.22
N SER A 168 16.22 -4.77 -11.91
CA SER A 168 17.66 -4.75 -11.61
C SER A 168 18.48 -4.21 -12.79
N MET A 169 18.12 -4.56 -14.03
CA MET A 169 18.80 -4.01 -15.20
C MET A 169 18.59 -2.50 -15.39
N GLN A 170 17.57 -1.89 -14.78
CA GLN A 170 17.39 -0.44 -14.81
C GLN A 170 18.59 0.27 -14.19
N SER A 171 18.99 -0.08 -12.96
CA SER A 171 20.15 0.54 -12.31
C SER A 171 21.50 0.13 -12.93
N ILE A 172 21.59 -1.12 -13.43
CA ILE A 172 22.83 -1.65 -14.05
C ILE A 172 23.15 -0.99 -15.40
N GLN A 173 22.16 -0.80 -16.28
CA GLN A 173 22.41 -0.32 -17.65
C GLN A 173 21.61 0.90 -18.12
N GLU A 174 20.35 1.08 -17.71
CA GLU A 174 19.50 2.18 -18.23
C GLU A 174 19.70 3.51 -17.47
N ASN A 175 19.79 3.43 -16.13
CA ASN A 175 19.75 4.54 -15.18
C ASN A 175 20.98 4.52 -14.25
N LYS A 176 22.16 4.73 -14.84
CA LYS A 176 23.47 4.65 -14.16
C LYS A 176 23.78 5.78 -13.17
N VAL A 177 22.83 6.70 -12.93
CA VAL A 177 23.00 7.83 -11.97
C VAL A 177 22.45 7.50 -10.57
N GLY A 178 22.30 6.21 -10.26
CA GLY A 178 21.81 5.72 -8.97
C GLY A 178 20.28 5.78 -8.81
N GLY A 179 19.53 5.98 -9.90
CA GLY A 179 18.08 5.87 -9.93
C GLY A 179 17.59 4.43 -10.11
N GLY A 180 16.35 4.26 -10.58
CA GLY A 180 15.71 2.95 -10.70
C GLY A 180 15.23 2.37 -9.37
N PHE A 181 14.91 3.23 -8.40
CA PHE A 181 14.33 2.88 -7.09
C PHE A 181 15.13 1.87 -6.23
N VAL A 182 16.42 1.68 -6.51
CA VAL A 182 17.32 0.85 -5.68
C VAL A 182 17.69 1.55 -4.36
N ASN A 183 17.93 0.77 -3.32
CA ASN A 183 18.53 1.21 -2.05
C ASN A 183 17.79 2.39 -1.37
N TYR A 184 16.48 2.52 -1.59
CA TYR A 184 15.64 3.56 -0.99
C TYR A 184 14.33 2.96 -0.47
N ASP A 185 14.32 2.71 0.84
CA ASP A 185 13.26 2.04 1.62
C ASP A 185 11.83 2.58 1.34
N PRO A 186 11.56 3.90 1.32
CA PRO A 186 10.24 4.44 0.92
C PRO A 186 9.75 4.08 -0.48
N SER A 187 10.61 3.56 -1.37
CA SER A 187 10.25 3.08 -2.72
C SER A 187 10.21 1.55 -2.86
N GLY A 188 10.49 0.78 -1.80
CA GLY A 188 10.51 -0.69 -1.85
C GLY A 188 9.20 -1.31 -2.32
N PHE A 189 8.05 -0.75 -1.90
CA PHE A 189 6.72 -1.19 -2.35
C PHE A 189 6.48 -1.07 -3.86
N PHE A 190 7.27 -0.25 -4.57
CA PHE A 190 7.13 -0.07 -6.00
C PHE A 190 7.78 -1.19 -6.81
N TRP A 191 8.67 -2.00 -6.22
CA TRP A 191 9.26 -3.17 -6.88
C TRP A 191 8.20 -4.25 -7.12
N GLU A 192 7.63 -4.81 -6.05
CA GLU A 192 6.54 -5.80 -6.09
C GLU A 192 5.32 -5.32 -6.89
N GLY A 193 4.83 -4.11 -6.58
CA GLY A 193 3.64 -3.55 -7.22
C GLY A 193 3.83 -3.31 -8.72
N HIS A 194 5.05 -3.00 -9.16
CA HIS A 194 5.37 -2.91 -10.58
C HIS A 194 5.61 -4.29 -11.22
N ALA A 195 6.20 -5.25 -10.51
CA ALA A 195 6.35 -6.62 -10.99
C ALA A 195 4.97 -7.28 -11.23
N ASN A 196 4.01 -7.04 -10.35
CA ASN A 196 2.61 -7.43 -10.56
C ASN A 196 1.90 -6.64 -11.66
N PHE A 197 2.18 -5.34 -11.82
CA PHE A 197 1.70 -4.59 -12.98
C PHE A 197 2.23 -5.19 -14.29
N MET A 198 3.53 -5.50 -14.39
CA MET A 198 4.13 -6.13 -15.56
C MET A 198 3.52 -7.52 -15.82
N ARG A 199 3.38 -8.36 -14.77
CA ARG A 199 2.70 -9.65 -14.85
C ARG A 199 1.27 -9.51 -15.40
N SER A 200 0.53 -8.46 -15.02
CA SER A 200 -0.82 -8.20 -15.53
C SER A 200 -0.88 -7.82 -17.02
N GLN A 201 0.22 -7.33 -17.62
CA GLN A 201 0.29 -7.10 -19.07
C GLN A 201 0.36 -8.41 -19.88
N MET A 202 0.91 -9.47 -19.28
CA MET A 202 1.01 -10.82 -19.86
C MET A 202 -0.18 -11.72 -19.46
N TYR A 203 -0.56 -11.68 -18.19
CA TYR A 203 -1.60 -12.50 -17.57
C TYR A 203 -2.71 -11.63 -16.96
N PRO A 204 -3.56 -11.01 -17.79
CA PRO A 204 -4.47 -9.95 -17.35
C PRO A 204 -5.55 -10.40 -16.37
N ASN A 205 -5.97 -11.66 -16.42
CA ASN A 205 -6.99 -12.21 -15.52
C ASN A 205 -6.56 -12.22 -14.04
N ASN A 206 -5.26 -12.15 -13.77
CA ASN A 206 -4.68 -12.17 -12.43
C ASN A 206 -4.61 -10.78 -11.79
N ALA A 207 -5.01 -9.70 -12.50
CA ALA A 207 -4.99 -8.34 -11.98
C ALA A 207 -5.91 -8.11 -10.76
N GLY A 208 -6.85 -9.01 -10.48
CA GLY A 208 -7.73 -8.97 -9.30
C GLY A 208 -7.18 -9.67 -8.05
N GLU A 209 -5.96 -10.22 -8.08
CA GLU A 209 -5.36 -10.81 -6.88
C GLU A 209 -5.17 -9.76 -5.75
N ASP A 210 -5.34 -10.20 -4.50
CA ASP A 210 -5.32 -9.39 -3.26
C ASP A 210 -6.22 -8.12 -3.26
N TYR A 211 -7.25 -8.08 -4.10
CA TYR A 211 -8.23 -6.98 -4.10
C TYR A 211 -8.89 -6.71 -2.73
N PRO A 212 -9.17 -7.72 -1.87
CA PRO A 212 -9.65 -7.50 -0.50
C PRO A 212 -8.75 -6.60 0.37
N ARG A 213 -7.43 -6.84 0.41
CA ARG A 213 -6.52 -6.07 1.27
C ARG A 213 -6.46 -4.62 0.84
N TRP A 214 -6.46 -4.37 -0.47
CA TRP A 214 -6.60 -3.04 -1.05
C TRP A 214 -7.90 -2.34 -0.61
N LEU A 215 -9.07 -2.96 -0.80
CA LEU A 215 -10.34 -2.36 -0.36
C LEU A 215 -10.35 -2.05 1.14
N MET A 216 -9.74 -2.91 1.94
CA MET A 216 -9.67 -2.78 3.40
C MET A 216 -8.68 -1.70 3.87
N THR A 217 -7.77 -1.21 3.03
CA THR A 217 -6.70 -0.29 3.46
C THR A 217 -6.47 0.93 2.56
N ARG A 218 -7.18 1.08 1.43
CA ARG A 218 -7.00 2.19 0.46
C ARG A 218 -7.05 3.63 1.02
N HIS A 219 -7.54 3.83 2.25
CA HIS A 219 -7.50 5.12 2.96
C HIS A 219 -6.15 5.40 3.64
N PHE A 220 -5.27 4.41 3.71
CA PHE A 220 -3.88 4.54 4.16
C PHE A 220 -3.02 5.23 3.10
N HIS A 221 -1.80 5.63 3.48
CA HIS A 221 -0.89 6.32 2.58
C HIS A 221 -0.53 5.43 1.38
N PHE A 222 -0.33 6.05 0.20
CA PHE A 222 -0.11 5.29 -1.04
C PHE A 222 1.00 4.23 -0.94
N SER A 223 2.12 4.59 -0.27
CA SER A 223 3.29 3.73 -0.04
C SER A 223 3.18 2.78 1.17
N SER A 224 1.98 2.57 1.74
CA SER A 224 1.80 1.69 2.89
C SER A 224 2.23 0.24 2.60
N THR A 225 2.82 -0.40 3.60
CA THR A 225 3.18 -1.83 3.58
C THR A 225 1.96 -2.73 3.39
N ARG A 226 0.77 -2.27 3.78
CA ARG A 226 -0.51 -2.96 3.47
C ARG A 226 -0.81 -3.02 1.97
N HIS A 227 -0.23 -2.11 1.17
CA HIS A 227 -0.38 -2.05 -0.28
C HIS A 227 0.76 -2.73 -1.06
N HIS A 228 1.75 -3.33 -0.38
CA HIS A 228 3.05 -3.74 -0.94
C HIS A 228 2.99 -4.35 -2.35
N TYR A 229 2.25 -5.45 -2.52
CA TYR A 229 2.23 -6.22 -3.77
C TYR A 229 1.37 -5.63 -4.89
N TRP A 230 0.46 -4.68 -4.60
CA TRP A 230 -0.63 -4.34 -5.54
C TRP A 230 -1.09 -2.87 -5.57
N GLY A 231 -0.70 -2.04 -4.60
CA GLY A 231 -1.06 -0.61 -4.55
C GLY A 231 -0.74 0.15 -5.85
N PRO A 232 0.49 0.03 -6.38
CA PRO A 232 0.87 0.68 -7.63
C PRO A 232 0.00 0.32 -8.84
N LEU A 233 -0.63 -0.87 -8.90
CA LEU A 233 -1.33 -1.37 -10.09
C LEU A 233 -2.30 -0.33 -10.66
N ARG A 234 -3.28 0.12 -9.87
CA ARG A 234 -4.37 0.97 -10.35
C ARG A 234 -3.91 2.38 -10.76
N LEU A 235 -2.87 2.88 -10.09
CA LEU A 235 -2.20 4.13 -10.47
C LEU A 235 -1.43 3.98 -11.80
N LEU A 236 -0.70 2.87 -11.96
CA LEU A 236 0.04 2.56 -13.19
C LEU A 236 -0.90 2.29 -14.38
N LEU A 237 -2.07 1.68 -14.15
CA LEU A 237 -3.14 1.58 -15.15
C LEU A 237 -3.68 2.96 -15.55
N THR A 238 -3.81 3.89 -14.60
CA THR A 238 -4.21 5.28 -14.87
C THR A 238 -3.15 6.01 -15.72
N MET A 239 -1.86 5.83 -15.42
CA MET A 239 -0.76 6.36 -16.23
C MET A 239 -0.73 5.74 -17.64
N GLN A 240 -0.92 4.41 -17.74
CA GLN A 240 -0.96 3.69 -19.02
C GLN A 240 -2.13 4.12 -19.91
N GLU A 241 -3.30 4.43 -19.32
CA GLU A 241 -4.47 4.92 -20.05
C GLU A 241 -4.28 6.36 -20.56
N ILE A 242 -3.72 7.25 -19.74
CA ILE A 242 -3.62 8.69 -20.04
C ILE A 242 -2.38 9.03 -20.88
N GLU A 243 -1.28 8.30 -20.70
CA GLU A 243 0.04 8.62 -21.30
C GLU A 243 0.72 7.44 -22.02
N GLY A 244 0.14 6.24 -21.98
CA GLY A 244 0.74 5.03 -22.53
C GLY A 244 1.81 4.41 -21.64
N ILE A 245 2.17 3.15 -21.95
CA ILE A 245 3.13 2.34 -21.17
C ILE A 245 4.50 3.03 -21.02
N THR A 246 4.89 3.85 -22.00
CA THR A 246 6.15 4.59 -22.02
C THR A 246 6.33 5.44 -20.77
N MET A 247 5.26 6.04 -20.22
CA MET A 247 5.39 6.85 -19.01
C MET A 247 5.77 6.00 -17.78
N VAL A 248 5.31 4.75 -17.70
CA VAL A 248 5.72 3.80 -16.65
C VAL A 248 7.19 3.45 -16.80
N ASN A 249 7.67 3.15 -18.02
CA ASN A 249 9.10 2.91 -18.29
C ASN A 249 9.96 4.12 -17.86
N ARG A 250 9.50 5.35 -18.14
CA ARG A 250 10.22 6.59 -17.77
C ARG A 250 10.38 6.77 -16.26
N LEU A 251 9.46 6.26 -15.42
CA LEU A 251 9.65 6.29 -13.96
C LEU A 251 10.93 5.55 -13.54
N TRP A 252 11.20 4.39 -14.14
CA TRP A 252 12.40 3.61 -13.85
C TRP A 252 13.65 4.20 -14.50
N LYS A 253 13.57 4.58 -15.78
CA LYS A 253 14.73 5.08 -16.55
C LYS A 253 15.18 6.49 -16.18
N GLU A 254 14.27 7.34 -15.68
CA GLU A 254 14.53 8.76 -15.41
C GLU A 254 14.33 9.17 -13.94
N SER A 255 14.07 8.23 -13.01
CA SER A 255 14.15 8.48 -11.55
C SER A 255 15.57 8.88 -11.13
N VAL A 256 15.70 9.70 -10.08
CA VAL A 256 17.00 10.00 -9.47
C VAL A 256 17.20 9.22 -8.18
N ALA A 257 18.45 9.18 -7.69
CA ALA A 257 18.78 8.47 -6.45
C ALA A 257 17.94 8.95 -5.26
N ARG A 258 17.37 7.99 -4.51
CA ARG A 258 16.54 8.21 -3.31
C ARG A 258 15.27 9.04 -3.55
N GLU A 259 14.67 8.91 -4.73
CA GLU A 259 13.40 9.54 -5.09
C GLU A 259 12.21 8.58 -4.95
N HIS A 260 11.08 9.06 -4.42
CA HIS A 260 9.83 8.29 -4.34
C HIS A 260 9.08 8.34 -5.69
N PRO A 261 8.43 7.25 -6.17
CA PRO A 261 7.81 7.21 -7.51
C PRO A 261 6.83 8.33 -7.83
N LEU A 262 6.05 8.82 -6.85
CA LEU A 262 5.16 9.97 -7.06
C LEU A 262 5.94 11.29 -7.25
N VAL A 263 7.11 11.42 -6.62
CA VAL A 263 8.01 12.58 -6.79
C VAL A 263 8.71 12.51 -8.15
N THR A 264 9.16 11.32 -8.56
CA THR A 264 9.65 11.06 -9.92
C THR A 264 8.60 11.49 -10.93
N TYR A 265 7.37 10.99 -10.83
CA TYR A 265 6.29 11.34 -11.74
C TYR A 265 6.04 12.86 -11.76
N ARG A 266 5.85 13.50 -10.60
CA ARG A 266 5.67 14.95 -10.48
C ARG A 266 6.81 15.74 -11.14
N ARG A 267 8.07 15.31 -11.00
CA ARG A 267 9.24 15.92 -11.65
C ARG A 267 9.23 15.71 -13.17
N LEU A 268 8.98 14.50 -13.65
CA LEU A 268 8.93 14.19 -15.09
C LEU A 268 7.76 14.86 -15.82
N LYS A 269 6.76 15.34 -15.08
CA LYS A 269 5.64 16.16 -15.53
C LYS A 269 5.84 17.67 -15.33
N SER A 270 6.93 18.10 -14.69
CA SER A 270 7.20 19.49 -14.28
C SER A 270 6.06 20.12 -13.44
N TRP A 271 5.47 19.32 -12.54
CA TRP A 271 4.29 19.69 -11.77
C TRP A 271 4.58 20.26 -10.37
N THR A 272 3.68 21.13 -9.92
CA THR A 272 3.54 21.52 -8.50
C THR A 272 2.97 20.35 -7.67
N GLN A 273 3.01 20.46 -6.33
CA GLN A 273 2.34 19.46 -5.48
C GLN A 273 0.82 19.45 -5.69
N ALA A 274 0.20 20.61 -5.94
CA ALA A 274 -1.22 20.71 -6.24
C ALA A 274 -1.58 19.87 -7.48
N GLN A 275 -0.83 19.99 -8.57
CA GLN A 275 -1.06 19.22 -9.81
C GLN A 275 -0.84 17.71 -9.64
N LEU A 276 0.10 17.29 -8.77
CA LEU A 276 0.20 15.88 -8.38
C LEU A 276 -1.08 15.44 -7.64
N ASN A 277 -1.58 16.23 -6.69
CA ASN A 277 -2.80 15.92 -5.95
C ASN A 277 -4.03 15.86 -6.88
N ASP A 278 -4.11 16.74 -7.88
CA ASP A 278 -5.15 16.75 -8.91
C ASP A 278 -5.14 15.44 -9.74
N PHE A 279 -3.96 14.95 -10.11
CA PHE A 279 -3.79 13.66 -10.78
C PHE A 279 -4.12 12.46 -9.88
N ILE A 280 -3.76 12.50 -8.60
CA ILE A 280 -4.18 11.46 -7.65
C ILE A 280 -5.70 11.41 -7.53
N TYR A 281 -6.41 12.54 -7.65
CA TYR A 281 -7.87 12.54 -7.70
C TYR A 281 -8.44 11.96 -9.01
N GLU A 282 -7.81 12.23 -10.17
CA GLU A 282 -8.15 11.58 -11.45
C GLU A 282 -8.06 10.04 -11.36
N TYR A 283 -7.05 9.52 -10.65
CA TYR A 283 -6.94 8.10 -10.30
C TYR A 283 -8.01 7.66 -9.29
N ALA A 284 -8.15 8.36 -8.17
CA ALA A 284 -9.00 7.94 -7.05
C ALA A 284 -10.49 7.90 -7.37
N LYS A 285 -10.99 8.82 -8.21
CA LYS A 285 -12.40 8.81 -8.63
C LYS A 285 -12.79 7.57 -9.47
N ARG A 286 -11.81 6.86 -10.04
CA ARG A 286 -12.01 5.64 -10.83
C ARG A 286 -12.13 4.38 -9.98
N GLU A 287 -11.64 4.39 -8.74
CA GLU A 287 -11.72 3.27 -7.80
C GLU A 287 -13.17 2.90 -7.44
N VAL A 288 -14.10 3.86 -7.51
CA VAL A 288 -15.55 3.71 -7.22
C VAL A 288 -16.18 2.52 -7.96
N ASN A 289 -15.73 2.24 -9.18
CA ASN A 289 -16.22 1.16 -10.02
C ASN A 289 -15.11 0.55 -10.91
N CYS A 290 -13.84 0.68 -10.51
CA CYS A 290 -12.66 0.34 -11.31
C CYS A 290 -12.75 0.83 -12.78
N ASN A 291 -13.05 2.11 -12.99
CA ASN A 291 -13.18 2.72 -14.32
C ASN A 291 -11.80 2.97 -14.97
N TYR A 292 -11.13 1.88 -15.31
CA TYR A 292 -9.91 1.85 -16.12
C TYR A 292 -10.28 1.27 -17.49
N ASN A 293 -10.18 2.09 -18.54
CA ASN A 293 -10.47 1.72 -19.92
C ASN A 293 -9.17 1.41 -20.69
N VAL A 294 -8.32 0.59 -20.07
CA VAL A 294 -7.02 0.20 -20.59
C VAL A 294 -7.00 -1.31 -20.83
N THR A 295 -6.49 -1.74 -21.99
CA THR A 295 -6.19 -3.16 -22.24
C THR A 295 -4.78 -3.50 -21.81
N ASN A 296 -4.54 -4.78 -21.52
CA ASN A 296 -3.19 -5.29 -21.35
C ASN A 296 -2.34 -4.99 -22.60
N TYR A 297 -1.08 -4.59 -22.41
CA TYR A 297 -0.29 -4.00 -23.50
C TYR A 297 -0.10 -4.97 -24.68
N GLY A 298 -0.39 -4.50 -25.89
CA GLY A 298 -0.42 -5.33 -27.11
C GLY A 298 -1.55 -6.37 -27.16
N GLY A 299 -2.47 -6.38 -26.20
CA GLY A 299 -3.55 -7.35 -26.05
C GLY A 299 -4.96 -6.74 -26.02
N THR A 300 -5.94 -7.61 -25.77
CA THR A 300 -7.38 -7.33 -25.92
C THR A 300 -8.16 -7.34 -24.61
N THR A 301 -7.57 -7.73 -23.48
CA THR A 301 -8.28 -7.84 -22.20
C THR A 301 -8.31 -6.50 -21.47
N ASN A 302 -9.51 -5.95 -21.26
CA ASN A 302 -9.72 -4.73 -20.48
C ASN A 302 -9.46 -4.98 -18.99
N LEU A 303 -8.42 -4.35 -18.43
CA LEU A 303 -7.97 -4.63 -17.06
C LEU A 303 -8.95 -4.10 -16.00
N GLY A 304 -9.61 -2.97 -16.25
CA GLY A 304 -10.69 -2.48 -15.39
C GLY A 304 -11.89 -3.45 -15.33
N GLN A 305 -12.18 -4.17 -16.42
CA GLN A 305 -13.22 -5.20 -16.43
C GLN A 305 -12.85 -6.41 -15.58
N VAL A 306 -11.57 -6.82 -15.57
CA VAL A 306 -11.09 -7.88 -14.65
C VAL A 306 -11.30 -7.46 -13.19
N LEU A 307 -10.94 -6.23 -12.83
CA LEU A 307 -11.15 -5.70 -11.48
C LEU A 307 -12.64 -5.62 -11.10
N ARG A 308 -13.52 -5.15 -12.00
CA ARG A 308 -14.98 -5.17 -11.80
C ARG A 308 -15.53 -6.59 -11.62
N ASN A 309 -15.02 -7.55 -12.40
CA ASN A 309 -15.42 -8.95 -12.27
C ASN A 309 -15.02 -9.53 -10.92
N GLU A 310 -13.85 -9.17 -10.38
CA GLU A 310 -13.41 -9.60 -9.05
C GLU A 310 -14.26 -9.00 -7.93
N ILE A 311 -14.59 -7.69 -7.98
CA ILE A 311 -15.53 -7.08 -7.01
C ILE A 311 -16.88 -7.82 -7.03
N ASN A 312 -17.40 -8.17 -8.21
CA ASN A 312 -18.62 -8.95 -8.34
C ASN A 312 -18.46 -10.39 -7.82
N ARG A 313 -17.30 -11.04 -8.02
CA ARG A 313 -16.98 -12.36 -7.46
C ARG A 313 -16.96 -12.32 -5.93
N LEU A 314 -16.31 -11.33 -5.34
CA LEU A 314 -16.29 -11.10 -3.88
C LEU A 314 -17.70 -10.86 -3.35
N ARG A 315 -18.51 -10.00 -3.99
CA ARG A 315 -19.88 -9.71 -3.56
C ARG A 315 -20.78 -10.95 -3.60
N ASN A 316 -20.62 -11.79 -4.62
CA ASN A 316 -21.40 -13.00 -4.79
C ASN A 316 -20.94 -14.15 -3.89
N ASN A 317 -19.63 -14.35 -3.70
CA ASN A 317 -19.10 -15.55 -3.05
C ASN A 317 -18.53 -15.29 -1.64
N GLU A 318 -17.87 -14.15 -1.43
CA GLU A 318 -17.06 -13.85 -0.23
C GLU A 318 -17.32 -12.42 0.30
N PRO A 319 -18.59 -12.03 0.57
CA PRO A 319 -18.95 -10.64 0.90
C PRO A 319 -18.33 -10.17 2.22
N HIS A 320 -17.81 -11.09 3.04
CA HIS A 320 -17.07 -10.78 4.25
C HIS A 320 -15.78 -10.00 3.99
N TYR A 321 -15.25 -9.96 2.76
CA TYR A 321 -14.14 -9.10 2.36
C TYR A 321 -14.57 -7.66 1.99
N LEU A 322 -15.84 -7.43 1.65
CA LEU A 322 -16.34 -6.11 1.20
C LEU A 322 -16.84 -5.21 2.34
N TRP A 323 -16.69 -5.63 3.59
CA TRP A 323 -17.21 -4.88 4.76
C TRP A 323 -16.54 -3.50 5.00
N ARG A 324 -15.36 -3.25 4.39
CA ARG A 324 -14.67 -1.93 4.29
C ARG A 324 -14.76 -1.32 2.88
N GLU A 325 -15.62 -1.81 1.98
CA GLU A 325 -15.74 -1.26 0.61
C GLU A 325 -16.09 0.24 0.62
N TYR A 326 -16.69 0.75 1.70
CA TYR A 326 -17.07 2.17 1.87
C TYR A 326 -16.59 2.77 3.19
N THR A 327 -16.45 4.09 3.20
CA THR A 327 -16.09 4.89 4.37
C THR A 327 -17.33 5.13 5.24
N MET A 328 -17.35 4.58 6.45
CA MET A 328 -18.47 4.73 7.38
C MET A 328 -18.31 6.02 8.21
N LEU A 329 -19.28 6.93 8.12
CA LEU A 329 -19.25 8.21 8.83
C LEU A 329 -20.06 8.17 10.15
N THR A 330 -19.63 8.95 11.15
CA THR A 330 -20.36 9.11 12.42
C THR A 330 -21.24 10.36 12.35
N LYS A 331 -22.56 10.22 12.52
CA LYS A 331 -23.48 11.38 12.52
C LYS A 331 -23.27 12.25 13.76
N THR A 332 -22.94 13.51 13.55
CA THR A 332 -22.64 14.52 14.60
C THR A 332 -23.80 15.46 14.85
N SER A 333 -24.71 15.64 13.88
CA SER A 333 -25.96 16.40 14.07
C SER A 333 -27.12 15.85 13.26
N ASN A 334 -28.29 15.74 13.91
CA ASN A 334 -29.56 15.43 13.26
C ASN A 334 -30.23 16.66 12.64
N THR A 335 -30.00 17.87 13.18
CA THR A 335 -30.61 19.12 12.70
C THR A 335 -29.99 19.62 11.40
N GLN A 336 -28.70 19.39 11.20
CA GLN A 336 -27.98 19.76 9.97
C GLN A 336 -27.68 18.57 9.04
N ASN A 337 -28.07 17.34 9.40
CA ASN A 337 -27.60 16.09 8.76
C ASN A 337 -26.07 16.12 8.55
N ARG A 338 -25.33 16.32 9.67
CA ARG A 338 -23.87 16.45 9.69
C ARG A 338 -23.21 15.16 10.15
N TYR A 339 -22.07 14.84 9.54
CA TYR A 339 -21.33 13.59 9.68
C TYR A 339 -19.83 13.85 9.71
N PHE A 340 -19.13 13.24 10.67
CA PHE A 340 -17.68 13.27 10.83
C PHE A 340 -17.04 12.01 10.26
N CYS A 341 -15.90 12.16 9.56
CA CYS A 341 -15.06 11.03 9.16
C CYS A 341 -14.20 10.59 10.36
N PRO A 342 -14.42 9.38 10.93
CA PRO A 342 -13.70 8.95 12.12
C PRO A 342 -12.18 8.90 11.91
N GLU A 343 -11.42 9.09 12.98
CA GLU A 343 -9.95 9.09 12.98
C GLU A 343 -9.33 7.84 12.30
N TYR A 344 -9.99 6.68 12.40
CA TYR A 344 -9.57 5.43 11.76
C TYR A 344 -9.95 5.32 10.27
N PHE A 345 -10.88 6.14 9.76
CA PHE A 345 -11.20 6.24 8.33
C PHE A 345 -10.59 7.47 7.65
N ALA A 346 -10.21 8.48 8.41
CA ALA A 346 -9.57 9.70 7.92
C ALA A 346 -8.39 9.36 6.98
N PRO A 347 -8.38 9.88 5.74
CA PRO A 347 -7.40 9.47 4.75
C PRO A 347 -6.01 9.97 5.14
N GLN A 348 -4.98 9.17 4.83
CA GLN A 348 -3.57 9.53 4.95
C GLN A 348 -3.05 10.12 3.62
N ASP A 349 -1.73 10.34 3.45
CA ASP A 349 -1.15 10.89 2.21
C ASP A 349 -1.59 10.09 0.96
N TYR A 350 -2.43 10.71 0.12
CA TYR A 350 -3.02 10.12 -1.10
C TYR A 350 -4.01 8.97 -0.85
N GLY A 351 -4.40 8.73 0.41
CA GLY A 351 -5.41 7.75 0.79
C GLY A 351 -6.82 8.15 0.36
N ILE A 352 -7.67 7.17 0.04
CA ILE A 352 -8.97 7.33 -0.59
C ILE A 352 -10.12 6.95 0.34
N ASN A 353 -11.06 7.88 0.53
CA ASN A 353 -12.40 7.62 1.05
C ASN A 353 -13.41 7.60 -0.10
N ILE A 354 -14.34 6.64 -0.05
CA ILE A 354 -15.48 6.54 -0.97
C ILE A 354 -16.73 6.38 -0.12
N ILE A 355 -17.65 7.34 -0.24
CA ILE A 355 -18.87 7.43 0.56
C ILE A 355 -20.06 7.34 -0.42
N PRO A 356 -20.79 6.22 -0.47
CA PRO A 356 -22.08 6.15 -1.15
C PRO A 356 -23.04 7.15 -0.53
N LEU A 357 -23.78 7.86 -1.38
CA LEU A 357 -24.83 8.79 -1.00
C LEU A 357 -26.17 8.29 -1.54
N TYR A 358 -27.18 8.28 -0.67
CA TYR A 358 -28.54 7.82 -0.95
C TYR A 358 -29.47 9.03 -0.92
N PRO A 359 -29.85 9.60 -2.08
CA PRO A 359 -30.72 10.79 -2.14
C PRO A 359 -32.15 10.44 -1.77
N ASP A 360 -32.83 11.35 -1.06
CA ASP A 360 -34.25 11.22 -0.75
C ASP A 360 -35.13 11.43 -2.01
N ASN A 361 -34.67 12.30 -2.91
CA ASN A 361 -35.33 12.61 -4.18
C ASN A 361 -34.31 12.80 -5.31
N ILE A 362 -34.26 11.86 -6.25
CA ILE A 362 -33.34 11.91 -7.40
C ILE A 362 -33.60 13.08 -8.37
N SER A 363 -34.79 13.69 -8.33
CA SER A 363 -35.16 14.85 -9.16
C SER A 363 -34.73 16.19 -8.56
N GLN A 364 -34.07 16.16 -7.41
CA GLN A 364 -33.47 17.33 -6.76
C GLN A 364 -31.94 17.21 -6.77
N LEU A 365 -31.25 18.34 -6.65
CA LEU A 365 -29.81 18.36 -6.43
C LEU A 365 -29.50 17.67 -5.09
N VAL A 366 -28.48 16.83 -5.06
CA VAL A 366 -27.78 16.50 -3.83
C VAL A 366 -26.82 17.65 -3.55
N CYS A 367 -26.77 18.11 -2.29
CA CYS A 367 -25.80 19.12 -1.87
C CYS A 367 -24.99 18.59 -0.69
N VAL A 368 -23.68 18.82 -0.75
CA VAL A 368 -22.73 18.51 0.31
C VAL A 368 -21.99 19.77 0.69
N LYS A 369 -22.00 20.13 1.97
CA LYS A 369 -20.99 21.06 2.50
C LYS A 369 -19.83 20.23 3.04
N PHE A 370 -18.63 20.45 2.51
CA PHE A 370 -17.39 19.87 3.01
C PHE A 370 -16.68 20.87 3.96
N LYS A 371 -16.05 20.37 5.03
CA LYS A 371 -15.16 21.15 5.90
C LYS A 371 -14.04 20.27 6.45
N GLY A 372 -12.79 20.57 6.11
CA GLY A 372 -11.60 19.82 6.54
C GLY A 372 -10.98 20.38 7.83
N HIS A 373 -10.54 19.51 8.75
CA HIS A 373 -9.93 19.92 10.02
C HIS A 373 -8.44 20.30 9.84
N THR A 374 -8.18 21.54 9.42
CA THR A 374 -6.82 22.07 9.22
C THR A 374 -6.01 22.26 10.51
N GLU A 375 -6.67 22.25 11.67
CA GLU A 375 -6.04 22.33 12.99
C GLU A 375 -5.27 21.06 13.39
N VAL A 376 -5.49 19.94 12.68
CA VAL A 376 -4.94 18.62 13.02
C VAL A 376 -3.48 18.46 12.58
N ASN A 377 -3.13 19.01 11.42
CA ASN A 377 -1.75 19.19 10.96
C ASN A 377 -1.69 20.25 9.85
N SER A 378 -0.55 20.94 9.73
CA SER A 378 -0.31 21.99 8.71
C SER A 378 -0.07 21.46 7.29
N TYR A 379 -0.04 20.14 7.11
CA TYR A 379 0.10 19.47 5.82
C TYR A 379 -1.24 19.28 5.12
N ALA A 380 -2.35 19.58 5.82
CA ALA A 380 -3.70 19.29 5.37
C ALA A 380 -4.11 20.05 4.11
N GLY A 381 -4.57 19.26 3.14
CA GLY A 381 -5.28 19.67 1.95
C GLY A 381 -6.13 18.49 1.47
N TRP A 382 -7.16 18.77 0.69
CA TRP A 382 -8.09 17.75 0.20
C TRP A 382 -8.25 17.83 -1.32
N ARG A 383 -8.68 16.73 -1.93
CA ARG A 383 -9.47 16.77 -3.17
C ARG A 383 -10.73 15.96 -2.99
N TYR A 384 -11.83 16.49 -3.47
CA TYR A 384 -13.13 15.84 -3.35
C TYR A 384 -14.07 16.25 -4.48
N GLY A 385 -15.07 15.41 -4.70
CA GLY A 385 -16.10 15.60 -5.72
C GLY A 385 -16.94 14.35 -5.91
N PHE A 386 -17.92 14.46 -6.80
CA PHE A 386 -18.93 13.43 -7.00
C PHE A 386 -18.56 12.46 -8.13
N VAL A 387 -18.97 11.20 -7.96
CA VAL A 387 -18.97 10.17 -9.00
C VAL A 387 -20.35 9.53 -9.03
N ALA A 388 -20.99 9.52 -10.19
CA ALA A 388 -22.24 8.80 -10.41
C ALA A 388 -21.98 7.58 -11.30
N VAL A 389 -22.53 6.42 -10.95
CA VAL A 389 -22.31 5.16 -11.68
C VAL A 389 -23.64 4.50 -12.01
N ASN A 390 -23.91 4.28 -13.30
CA ASN A 390 -25.14 3.61 -13.74
C ASN A 390 -25.08 2.08 -13.64
N SER A 391 -26.22 1.41 -13.77
CA SER A 391 -26.35 -0.05 -13.69
C SER A 391 -25.47 -0.82 -14.69
N SER A 392 -25.13 -0.22 -15.83
CA SER A 392 -24.18 -0.78 -16.82
C SER A 392 -22.71 -0.54 -16.45
N GLY A 393 -22.42 0.06 -15.29
CA GLY A 393 -21.07 0.32 -14.79
C GLY A 393 -20.35 1.53 -15.39
N ASN A 394 -21.05 2.41 -16.13
CA ASN A 394 -20.45 3.63 -16.67
C ASN A 394 -20.41 4.72 -15.61
N ALA A 395 -19.26 5.38 -15.45
CA ALA A 395 -19.07 6.49 -14.52
C ALA A 395 -19.27 7.86 -15.19
N ARG A 396 -19.92 8.78 -14.46
CA ARG A 396 -20.03 10.21 -14.75
C ARG A 396 -19.43 10.99 -13.59
N TYR A 397 -18.36 11.73 -13.87
CA TYR A 397 -17.65 12.52 -12.86
C TYR A 397 -18.24 13.93 -12.74
N GLY A 398 -18.35 14.44 -11.52
CA GLY A 398 -18.50 15.86 -11.24
C GLY A 398 -17.15 16.59 -11.26
N ASP A 399 -17.20 17.90 -11.03
CA ASP A 399 -15.99 18.71 -10.85
C ASP A 399 -15.20 18.27 -9.61
N MET A 400 -13.90 18.56 -9.65
CA MET A 400 -12.98 18.38 -8.52
C MET A 400 -12.82 19.69 -7.77
N TYR A 401 -12.93 19.63 -6.44
CA TYR A 401 -12.72 20.74 -5.53
C TYR A 401 -11.53 20.46 -4.62
N GLY A 402 -10.92 21.52 -4.07
CA GLY A 402 -9.77 21.42 -3.17
C GLY A 402 -9.77 22.46 -2.05
N ASP A 403 -10.90 23.15 -1.86
CA ASP A 403 -11.10 24.17 -0.86
C ASP A 403 -11.33 23.55 0.53
N ASN A 404 -10.81 24.17 1.59
CA ASN A 404 -10.93 23.63 2.96
C ASN A 404 -12.36 23.65 3.51
N GLU A 405 -13.21 24.57 3.05
CA GLU A 405 -14.65 24.62 3.35
C GLU A 405 -15.41 25.05 2.08
N ARG A 406 -16.43 24.27 1.65
CA ARG A 406 -17.23 24.59 0.44
C ARG A 406 -18.56 23.84 0.39
N GLU A 407 -19.60 24.50 -0.13
CA GLU A 407 -20.83 23.84 -0.59
C GLU A 407 -20.67 23.42 -2.07
N ILE A 408 -20.96 22.14 -2.37
CA ILE A 408 -20.90 21.56 -3.72
C ILE A 408 -22.19 20.79 -4.02
N THR A 409 -22.63 20.77 -5.28
CA THR A 409 -23.91 20.15 -5.66
C THR A 409 -23.77 19.22 -6.86
N PHE A 410 -24.72 18.28 -6.99
CA PHE A 410 -24.76 17.33 -8.10
C PHE A 410 -26.19 16.93 -8.43
N GLN A 411 -26.54 16.99 -9.73
CA GLN A 411 -27.79 16.40 -10.22
C GLN A 411 -27.54 14.95 -10.61
N LEU A 412 -28.29 14.02 -10.01
CA LEU A 412 -28.27 12.60 -10.36
C LEU A 412 -29.23 12.34 -11.53
N ASN A 413 -28.90 11.38 -12.40
CA ASN A 413 -29.82 10.86 -13.41
C ASN A 413 -30.55 9.62 -12.89
N SER A 414 -31.72 9.30 -13.46
CA SER A 414 -32.41 8.05 -13.15
C SER A 414 -31.53 6.83 -13.48
N GLY A 415 -31.41 5.89 -12.53
CA GLY A 415 -30.60 4.67 -12.68
C GLY A 415 -29.10 4.82 -12.39
N GLU A 416 -28.65 5.98 -11.89
CA GLU A 416 -27.31 6.16 -11.33
C GLU A 416 -27.30 5.98 -9.80
N ASN A 417 -26.21 5.41 -9.26
CA ASN A 417 -25.86 5.50 -7.83
C ASN A 417 -24.85 6.63 -7.63
N LEU A 418 -24.94 7.39 -6.54
CA LEU A 418 -24.05 8.52 -6.25
C LEU A 418 -23.01 8.17 -5.18
N TYR A 419 -21.80 8.68 -5.37
CA TYR A 419 -20.69 8.57 -4.41
C TYR A 419 -20.01 9.94 -4.27
N LEU A 420 -19.62 10.29 -3.05
CA LEU A 420 -18.61 11.32 -2.78
C LEU A 420 -17.26 10.63 -2.62
N VAL A 421 -16.26 11.08 -3.38
CA VAL A 421 -14.87 10.67 -3.22
C VAL A 421 -14.13 11.79 -2.51
N VAL A 422 -13.31 11.45 -1.50
CA VAL A 422 -12.43 12.37 -0.78
C VAL A 422 -11.05 11.73 -0.68
N ILE A 423 -9.99 12.48 -0.99
CA ILE A 423 -8.61 12.05 -0.75
C ILE A 423 -7.87 12.99 0.20
N GLY A 424 -6.94 12.41 0.96
CA GLY A 424 -5.89 13.17 1.64
C GLY A 424 -4.91 13.72 0.61
N ALA A 425 -4.88 15.04 0.42
CA ALA A 425 -4.13 15.71 -0.64
C ALA A 425 -3.07 16.65 -0.04
N PRO A 426 -1.95 16.11 0.46
CA PRO A 426 -1.03 16.85 1.31
C PRO A 426 -0.35 18.00 0.56
N THR A 427 -0.08 19.10 1.27
CA THR A 427 0.54 20.32 0.71
C THR A 427 2.02 20.11 0.34
N ALA A 428 2.69 19.12 0.93
CA ALA A 428 4.00 18.61 0.56
C ALA A 428 4.00 17.07 0.63
N HIS A 429 4.78 16.42 -0.24
CA HIS A 429 4.85 14.95 -0.28
C HIS A 429 5.66 14.38 0.90
N THR A 430 5.07 13.43 1.65
CA THR A 430 5.77 12.67 2.70
C THR A 430 6.26 11.32 2.19
N SER A 431 7.58 11.10 2.22
CA SER A 431 8.19 9.79 1.89
C SER A 431 8.37 8.94 3.16
N TYR A 432 7.32 8.22 3.55
CA TYR A 432 7.35 7.33 4.72
C TYR A 432 8.31 6.13 4.53
N VAL A 433 9.03 5.79 5.61
CA VAL A 433 9.83 4.55 5.71
C VAL A 433 8.94 3.31 5.88
N TRP A 434 9.50 2.12 5.72
CA TRP A 434 8.80 0.85 5.94
C TRP A 434 8.35 0.67 7.39
N GLU A 435 7.07 0.30 7.59
CA GLU A 435 6.38 0.24 8.90
C GLU A 435 6.70 1.45 9.80
N PRO A 436 6.30 2.68 9.40
CA PRO A 436 6.59 3.89 10.18
C PRO A 436 5.74 3.94 11.47
N GLY A 437 4.60 3.23 11.44
CA GLY A 437 3.60 3.11 12.48
C GLY A 437 2.58 4.23 12.49
N TRP A 438 1.31 3.88 12.70
CA TRP A 438 0.16 4.79 12.74
C TRP A 438 0.40 6.16 13.39
N PRO A 439 1.04 6.28 14.59
CA PRO A 439 1.21 7.57 15.26
C PRO A 439 2.15 8.52 14.51
N LYS A 440 2.85 8.06 13.47
CA LYS A 440 3.85 8.80 12.68
C LYS A 440 3.38 9.10 11.25
N ILE A 441 2.10 8.91 10.95
CA ILE A 441 1.51 9.13 9.63
C ILE A 441 0.51 10.30 9.70
N TYR A 442 0.59 11.25 8.76
CA TYR A 442 -0.38 12.35 8.68
C TYR A 442 -1.75 11.85 8.23
N ARG A 443 -2.79 12.40 8.85
CA ARG A 443 -4.20 12.03 8.62
C ARG A 443 -5.03 13.29 8.40
N PHE A 444 -6.01 13.22 7.51
CA PHE A 444 -6.72 14.40 6.98
C PHE A 444 -8.23 14.34 7.26
N PRO A 445 -8.66 14.33 8.55
CA PRO A 445 -10.06 14.22 8.94
C PRO A 445 -10.89 15.44 8.51
N TYR A 446 -12.19 15.22 8.37
CA TYR A 446 -13.14 16.21 7.86
C TYR A 446 -14.56 15.91 8.37
N GLU A 447 -15.42 16.93 8.31
CA GLU A 447 -16.87 16.79 8.42
C GLU A 447 -17.55 17.13 7.10
N ILE A 448 -18.70 16.51 6.86
CA ILE A 448 -19.64 16.89 5.81
C ILE A 448 -21.03 17.09 6.41
N CYS A 449 -21.84 17.95 5.79
CA CYS A 449 -23.30 17.86 5.90
C CYS A 449 -23.88 17.50 4.54
N ILE A 450 -25.04 16.84 4.53
CA ILE A 450 -25.71 16.40 3.31
C ILE A 450 -27.16 16.89 3.33
N ASN A 451 -27.56 17.57 2.25
CA ASN A 451 -28.94 17.92 1.94
C ASN A 451 -29.42 17.12 0.73
N ASN A 452 -30.69 16.67 0.75
CA ASN A 452 -31.24 15.64 -0.11
C ASN A 452 -30.40 14.35 -0.10
N GLY A 453 -30.55 13.58 0.98
CA GLY A 453 -29.93 12.27 1.15
C GLY A 453 -29.09 12.06 2.40
N VAL A 454 -28.59 10.84 2.53
CA VAL A 454 -27.79 10.35 3.66
C VAL A 454 -26.62 9.47 3.17
N PRO A 455 -25.53 9.33 3.95
CA PRO A 455 -24.41 8.47 3.60
C PRO A 455 -24.67 7.01 3.97
N GLU A 456 -23.83 6.12 3.48
CA GLU A 456 -23.83 4.69 3.81
C GLU A 456 -23.92 4.42 5.32
N GLY A 457 -24.80 3.50 5.69
CA GLY A 457 -25.14 3.20 7.08
C GLY A 457 -26.33 3.96 7.65
N TYR A 458 -26.92 4.94 6.95
CA TYR A 458 -28.06 5.74 7.44
C TYR A 458 -29.31 5.66 6.56
N GLN A 459 -29.22 5.06 5.38
CA GLN A 459 -30.35 4.81 4.49
C GLN A 459 -31.25 3.68 5.00
N THR A 460 -32.53 3.72 4.62
CA THR A 460 -33.56 2.79 5.14
C THR A 460 -33.32 1.33 4.77
N ASN A 461 -32.66 1.05 3.64
CA ASN A 461 -32.34 -0.30 3.15
C ASN A 461 -30.90 -0.76 3.47
N PHE A 462 -30.24 -0.17 4.49
CA PHE A 462 -28.89 -0.58 4.88
C PHE A 462 -28.80 -2.10 5.17
N ARG A 463 -27.77 -2.75 4.60
CA ARG A 463 -27.52 -4.20 4.64
C ARG A 463 -28.67 -5.08 4.12
N GLN A 464 -29.54 -4.58 3.25
CA GLN A 464 -30.63 -5.39 2.67
C GLN A 464 -30.12 -6.53 1.78
N ASP A 465 -28.99 -6.34 1.11
CA ASP A 465 -28.26 -7.40 0.41
C ASP A 465 -27.87 -8.56 1.34
N ILE A 466 -27.35 -8.26 2.53
CA ILE A 466 -26.98 -9.26 3.55
C ILE A 466 -28.22 -9.95 4.11
N LYS A 467 -29.30 -9.20 4.40
CA LYS A 467 -30.58 -9.76 4.86
C LYS A 467 -31.22 -10.69 3.82
N ASN A 468 -31.13 -10.34 2.54
CA ASN A 468 -31.61 -11.18 1.43
C ASN A 468 -30.74 -12.43 1.22
N LYS A 469 -29.43 -12.33 1.48
CA LYS A 469 -28.45 -13.41 1.25
C LYS A 469 -28.38 -14.44 2.37
N TYR A 470 -28.61 -14.02 3.62
CA TYR A 470 -28.52 -14.87 4.81
C TYR A 470 -29.87 -14.92 5.52
N ALA A 471 -30.63 -15.99 5.25
CA ALA A 471 -31.91 -16.26 5.89
C ALA A 471 -31.78 -16.19 7.43
N GLY A 472 -32.62 -15.37 8.04
CA GLY A 472 -32.43 -14.87 9.39
C GLY A 472 -33.66 -14.14 9.94
N HIS A 473 -33.47 -13.48 11.07
CA HIS A 473 -34.50 -12.72 11.78
C HIS A 473 -33.86 -11.54 12.55
N THR A 474 -34.68 -10.60 13.02
CA THR A 474 -34.25 -9.52 13.91
C THR A 474 -34.17 -10.01 15.35
N HIS A 475 -33.05 -9.75 16.04
CA HIS A 475 -32.89 -10.13 17.44
C HIS A 475 -33.83 -9.32 18.36
N SER A 476 -34.47 -9.98 19.31
CA SER A 476 -35.44 -9.34 20.22
C SER A 476 -34.82 -8.27 21.12
N ASN A 477 -33.55 -8.42 21.47
CA ASN A 477 -32.76 -7.44 22.20
C ASN A 477 -31.83 -6.69 21.24
N GLY A 478 -32.24 -5.47 20.83
CA GLY A 478 -31.48 -4.53 20.00
C GLY A 478 -31.89 -4.44 18.52
N GLY A 479 -32.56 -5.46 17.96
CA GLY A 479 -33.14 -5.41 16.61
C GLY A 479 -32.21 -5.72 15.43
N GLY A 480 -30.92 -6.01 15.67
CA GLY A 480 -29.95 -6.39 14.63
C GLY A 480 -30.23 -7.75 13.97
N TRP A 481 -29.59 -8.04 12.84
CA TRP A 481 -29.88 -9.25 12.05
C TRP A 481 -29.09 -10.47 12.52
N VAL A 482 -29.77 -11.58 12.77
CA VAL A 482 -29.20 -12.86 13.15
C VAL A 482 -29.59 -13.91 12.09
N ALA A 483 -28.59 -14.54 11.48
CA ALA A 483 -28.83 -15.65 10.55
C ALA A 483 -29.37 -16.88 11.30
N ASN A 484 -30.26 -17.64 10.68
CA ASN A 484 -30.87 -18.84 11.29
C ASN A 484 -29.86 -19.99 11.54
N THR A 485 -28.61 -19.85 11.08
CA THR A 485 -27.49 -20.75 11.38
C THR A 485 -26.72 -20.38 12.65
N ALA A 486 -26.98 -19.19 13.22
CA ALA A 486 -26.31 -18.69 14.40
C ALA A 486 -27.16 -18.90 15.66
N SER A 487 -26.49 -19.19 16.78
CA SER A 487 -27.06 -19.25 18.11
C SER A 487 -26.74 -17.94 18.84
N VAL A 488 -27.78 -17.20 19.24
CA VAL A 488 -27.65 -15.94 20.00
C VAL A 488 -28.63 -15.98 21.17
N ALA A 489 -28.13 -15.86 22.41
CA ALA A 489 -28.96 -15.84 23.59
C ALA A 489 -29.69 -14.50 23.77
N SER A 490 -30.92 -14.52 24.29
CA SER A 490 -31.76 -13.31 24.46
C SER A 490 -31.15 -12.24 25.38
N SER A 491 -30.20 -12.60 26.24
CA SER A 491 -29.42 -11.67 27.07
C SER A 491 -28.42 -10.82 26.28
N VAL A 492 -28.01 -11.27 25.09
CA VAL A 492 -27.08 -10.56 24.19
C VAL A 492 -27.79 -9.36 23.59
N TYR A 493 -27.13 -8.20 23.55
CA TYR A 493 -27.61 -7.05 22.78
C TYR A 493 -27.03 -7.12 21.35
N VAL A 494 -27.89 -7.05 20.33
CA VAL A 494 -27.47 -6.95 18.92
C VAL A 494 -28.13 -5.71 18.31
N GLY A 495 -27.37 -4.62 18.20
CA GLY A 495 -27.86 -3.31 17.75
C GLY A 495 -28.38 -3.32 16.30
N PRO A 496 -29.26 -2.36 15.92
CA PRO A 496 -30.13 -2.47 14.74
C PRO A 496 -29.39 -2.42 13.38
N LYS A 497 -28.10 -2.06 13.37
CA LYS A 497 -27.23 -2.04 12.19
C LYS A 497 -26.20 -3.19 12.18
N ALA A 498 -26.05 -3.92 13.29
CA ALA A 498 -25.12 -5.03 13.41
C ALA A 498 -25.67 -6.33 12.79
N VAL A 499 -24.76 -7.25 12.45
CA VAL A 499 -25.12 -8.58 11.91
C VAL A 499 -24.35 -9.72 12.58
N VAL A 500 -25.03 -10.85 12.80
CA VAL A 500 -24.47 -12.10 13.31
C VAL A 500 -24.77 -13.22 12.31
N LEU A 501 -23.74 -13.76 11.66
CA LEU A 501 -23.87 -14.68 10.52
C LEU A 501 -23.13 -16.01 10.75
N GLY A 502 -23.37 -16.97 9.84
CA GLY A 502 -22.74 -18.28 9.85
C GLY A 502 -23.04 -19.07 11.12
N SER A 503 -22.12 -19.94 11.54
CA SER A 503 -22.25 -20.79 12.73
C SER A 503 -21.78 -20.06 14.00
N SER A 504 -22.12 -18.78 14.16
CA SER A 504 -21.75 -18.02 15.37
C SER A 504 -22.51 -18.52 16.60
N ASN A 505 -21.87 -18.52 17.77
CA ASN A 505 -22.49 -18.87 19.04
C ASN A 505 -22.21 -17.79 20.08
N ILE A 506 -23.25 -17.08 20.51
CA ILE A 506 -23.13 -15.85 21.31
C ILE A 506 -24.01 -15.92 22.56
N THR A 507 -23.38 -15.77 23.73
CA THR A 507 -24.01 -16.00 25.04
C THR A 507 -23.55 -14.96 26.08
N GLY A 508 -24.17 -14.94 27.26
CA GLY A 508 -23.82 -13.99 28.33
C GLY A 508 -24.38 -12.58 28.09
N ASN A 509 -23.65 -11.57 28.55
CA ASN A 509 -24.00 -10.15 28.54
C ASN A 509 -23.40 -9.40 27.32
N VAL A 510 -23.00 -10.14 26.29
CA VAL A 510 -22.29 -9.61 25.10
C VAL A 510 -23.08 -8.48 24.45
N ARG A 511 -22.38 -7.39 24.10
CA ARG A 511 -22.95 -6.27 23.33
C ARG A 511 -22.33 -6.21 21.94
N ILE A 512 -23.16 -6.33 20.91
CA ILE A 512 -22.79 -6.11 19.51
C ILE A 512 -23.52 -4.86 19.04
N ASP A 513 -22.81 -3.84 18.56
CA ASP A 513 -23.39 -2.51 18.31
C ASP A 513 -22.77 -1.81 17.08
N GLY A 514 -23.34 -0.67 16.70
CA GLY A 514 -22.95 0.05 15.50
C GLY A 514 -23.16 -0.78 14.23
N THR A 515 -22.23 -0.70 13.29
CA THR A 515 -22.18 -1.50 12.07
C THR A 515 -21.28 -2.73 12.20
N ALA A 516 -21.01 -3.21 13.41
CA ALA A 516 -20.25 -4.44 13.64
C ALA A 516 -20.79 -5.66 12.87
N TRP A 517 -19.91 -6.63 12.62
CA TRP A 517 -20.23 -7.88 11.92
C TRP A 517 -19.48 -9.06 12.55
N VAL A 518 -20.23 -10.04 13.06
CA VAL A 518 -19.72 -11.28 13.65
C VAL A 518 -20.10 -12.48 12.76
N GLU A 519 -19.16 -13.39 12.50
CA GLU A 519 -19.38 -14.54 11.61
C GLU A 519 -18.59 -15.76 12.08
N ASN A 520 -19.22 -16.93 12.18
CA ASN A 520 -18.59 -18.19 12.60
C ASN A 520 -17.81 -18.13 13.94
N ALA A 521 -18.08 -17.16 14.81
CA ALA A 521 -17.30 -16.89 16.02
C ALA A 521 -18.03 -17.35 17.30
N THR A 522 -17.26 -17.76 18.31
CA THR A 522 -17.81 -18.00 19.67
C THR A 522 -17.52 -16.80 20.55
N VAL A 523 -18.56 -16.15 21.06
CA VAL A 523 -18.45 -14.91 21.87
C VAL A 523 -19.26 -15.08 23.16
N ARG A 524 -18.67 -14.78 24.31
CA ARG A 524 -19.31 -15.01 25.62
C ARG A 524 -18.92 -13.98 26.67
N ASP A 525 -19.46 -14.16 27.87
CA ASP A 525 -19.22 -13.34 29.06
C ASP A 525 -19.70 -11.89 28.86
N ASN A 526 -18.83 -10.87 28.92
CA ASN A 526 -19.18 -9.45 28.88
C ASN A 526 -18.62 -8.72 27.64
N VAL A 527 -18.19 -9.46 26.61
CA VAL A 527 -17.46 -8.91 25.45
C VAL A 527 -18.26 -7.82 24.73
N ILE A 528 -17.58 -6.72 24.37
CA ILE A 528 -18.16 -5.60 23.61
C ILE A 528 -17.56 -5.60 22.19
N ILE A 529 -18.44 -5.61 21.19
CA ILE A 529 -18.09 -5.51 19.77
C ILE A 529 -18.84 -4.31 19.19
N ASP A 530 -18.15 -3.21 18.89
CA ASP A 530 -18.81 -1.95 18.51
C ASP A 530 -18.12 -1.20 17.35
N GLY A 531 -18.65 -0.03 16.99
CA GLY A 531 -18.18 0.73 15.83
C GLY A 531 -18.52 -0.01 14.54
N ASN A 532 -17.51 -0.28 13.72
CA ASN A 532 -17.61 -1.08 12.50
C ASN A 532 -16.99 -2.50 12.68
N ALA A 533 -16.54 -2.85 13.90
CA ALA A 533 -15.65 -3.99 14.17
C ALA A 533 -16.05 -5.33 13.50
N ARG A 534 -15.03 -6.05 13.02
CA ARG A 534 -15.18 -7.25 12.17
C ARG A 534 -14.57 -8.49 12.81
N LEU A 535 -15.41 -9.45 13.15
CA LEU A 535 -14.99 -10.79 13.59
C LEU A 535 -15.29 -11.83 12.50
N ARG A 536 -14.40 -12.82 12.34
CA ARG A 536 -14.67 -14.01 11.52
C ARG A 536 -13.92 -15.23 12.07
N GLY A 537 -14.64 -16.17 12.67
CA GLY A 537 -14.02 -17.27 13.43
C GLY A 537 -13.37 -16.80 14.73
N GLY A 538 -12.87 -17.76 15.51
CA GLY A 538 -12.16 -17.49 16.77
C GLY A 538 -13.05 -17.54 18.02
N THR A 539 -12.44 -17.25 19.17
CA THR A 539 -13.09 -17.28 20.49
C THR A 539 -12.82 -15.99 21.25
N TYR A 540 -13.87 -15.41 21.83
CA TYR A 540 -13.83 -14.09 22.47
C TYR A 540 -14.57 -14.16 23.81
N SER A 541 -13.91 -13.80 24.92
CA SER A 541 -14.47 -13.94 26.27
C SER A 541 -14.06 -12.85 27.24
N ASN A 542 -14.56 -12.97 28.47
CA ASN A 542 -14.38 -12.05 29.59
C ASN A 542 -14.88 -10.64 29.23
N ASP A 543 -14.04 -9.63 29.44
CA ASP A 543 -14.38 -8.20 29.35
C ASP A 543 -13.65 -7.53 28.17
N ALA A 544 -13.27 -8.34 27.16
CA ALA A 544 -12.56 -7.86 25.98
C ALA A 544 -13.43 -6.93 25.13
N ARG A 545 -12.81 -5.91 24.52
CA ARG A 545 -13.47 -4.97 23.63
C ARG A 545 -12.84 -4.96 22.24
N ILE A 546 -13.66 -5.13 21.21
CA ILE A 546 -13.26 -5.02 19.80
C ILE A 546 -14.10 -3.90 19.17
N THR A 547 -13.45 -2.80 18.82
CA THR A 547 -14.12 -1.49 18.59
C THR A 547 -13.55 -0.78 17.37
N GLU A 548 -14.07 0.41 17.06
CA GLU A 548 -13.63 1.29 15.97
C GLU A 548 -13.74 0.59 14.60
N ASN A 549 -12.65 0.10 14.02
CA ASN A 549 -12.61 -0.61 12.73
C ASN A 549 -11.80 -1.92 12.84
N ALA A 550 -11.58 -2.45 14.04
CA ALA A 550 -10.68 -3.58 14.28
C ALA A 550 -11.14 -4.89 13.61
N ILE A 551 -10.18 -5.72 13.20
CA ILE A 551 -10.42 -7.00 12.53
C ILE A 551 -9.78 -8.15 13.30
N CYS A 552 -10.57 -9.18 13.59
CA CYS A 552 -10.10 -10.42 14.18
C CYS A 552 -10.59 -11.62 13.35
N TYR A 553 -9.66 -12.26 12.62
CA TYR A 553 -9.92 -13.47 11.85
C TYR A 553 -9.29 -14.67 12.59
N SER A 554 -10.12 -15.62 13.04
CA SER A 554 -9.70 -16.80 13.82
C SER A 554 -8.93 -16.51 15.12
N CYS A 555 -9.07 -15.30 15.70
CA CYS A 555 -8.33 -14.90 16.89
C CYS A 555 -8.85 -15.55 18.19
N THR A 556 -7.97 -15.63 19.19
CA THR A 556 -8.32 -15.95 20.59
C THR A 556 -8.20 -14.67 21.41
N VAL A 557 -9.28 -14.25 22.07
CA VAL A 557 -9.32 -13.00 22.85
C VAL A 557 -9.96 -13.25 24.23
N SER A 558 -9.25 -12.94 25.31
CA SER A 558 -9.72 -13.17 26.69
C SER A 558 -9.16 -12.13 27.67
N GLY A 559 -9.66 -12.07 28.91
CA GLY A 559 -9.32 -10.98 29.83
C GLY A 559 -10.02 -9.66 29.46
N SER A 560 -9.33 -8.52 29.54
CA SER A 560 -9.87 -7.19 29.19
C SER A 560 -9.02 -6.39 28.17
N PRO A 561 -8.49 -6.99 27.08
CA PRO A 561 -7.80 -6.23 26.05
C PRO A 561 -8.77 -5.35 25.24
N THR A 562 -8.24 -4.27 24.66
CA THR A 562 -8.96 -3.40 23.71
C THR A 562 -8.29 -3.48 22.34
N LEU A 563 -9.01 -4.04 21.36
CA LEU A 563 -8.61 -4.13 19.96
C LEU A 563 -9.38 -3.06 19.17
N LYS A 564 -8.68 -2.10 18.58
CA LYS A 564 -9.26 -0.86 18.03
C LYS A 564 -8.56 -0.36 16.75
N GLY A 565 -8.84 0.87 16.33
CA GLY A 565 -8.28 1.46 15.12
C GLY A 565 -8.61 0.63 13.89
N ASN A 566 -7.65 0.49 12.98
CA ASN A 566 -7.74 -0.37 11.81
C ASN A 566 -7.05 -1.74 11.98
N MET A 567 -6.64 -2.10 13.21
CA MET A 567 -5.79 -3.26 13.48
C MET A 567 -6.32 -4.53 12.81
N PHE A 568 -5.40 -5.39 12.37
CA PHE A 568 -5.70 -6.63 11.70
C PHE A 568 -4.93 -7.78 12.34
N SER A 569 -5.61 -8.90 12.58
CA SER A 569 -4.93 -10.10 13.01
C SER A 569 -5.62 -11.35 12.45
N TRP A 570 -4.80 -12.35 12.16
CA TRP A 570 -5.19 -13.65 11.64
C TRP A 570 -4.57 -14.73 12.55
N GLY A 571 -5.40 -15.49 13.26
CA GLY A 571 -4.96 -16.48 14.26
C GLY A 571 -4.37 -15.88 15.55
N GLY A 572 -4.42 -14.55 15.73
CA GLY A 572 -3.73 -13.88 16.84
C GLY A 572 -4.32 -14.13 18.23
N ASN A 573 -3.46 -14.04 19.25
CA ASN A 573 -3.77 -14.39 20.63
C ASN A 573 -3.64 -13.17 21.56
N PHE A 574 -4.77 -12.58 21.94
CA PHE A 574 -4.84 -11.33 22.71
C PHE A 574 -5.41 -11.59 24.11
N SER A 575 -4.76 -11.03 25.12
CA SER A 575 -5.07 -11.33 26.52
C SER A 575 -4.81 -10.15 27.46
N GLY A 576 -5.11 -10.34 28.74
CA GLY A 576 -4.73 -9.40 29.81
C GLY A 576 -5.35 -8.02 29.63
N THR A 577 -4.50 -7.00 29.48
CA THR A 577 -4.89 -5.58 29.39
C THR A 577 -4.28 -4.88 28.17
N ALA A 578 -3.88 -5.64 27.15
CA ALA A 578 -3.27 -5.08 25.94
C ALA A 578 -4.21 -4.12 25.20
N VAL A 579 -3.67 -2.99 24.73
CA VAL A 579 -4.34 -2.12 23.75
C VAL A 579 -3.64 -2.28 22.41
N VAL A 580 -4.35 -2.83 21.42
CA VAL A 580 -3.85 -2.98 20.04
C VAL A 580 -4.72 -2.12 19.13
N GLY A 581 -4.10 -1.23 18.36
CA GLY A 581 -4.81 -0.22 17.58
C GLY A 581 -4.04 0.29 16.38
N GLY A 582 -4.41 1.49 15.92
CA GLY A 582 -3.77 2.15 14.79
C GLY A 582 -3.82 1.29 13.52
N ASP A 583 -2.66 0.92 12.99
CA ASP A 583 -2.50 0.03 11.83
C ASP A 583 -1.85 -1.33 12.17
N ALA A 584 -1.72 -1.67 13.46
CA ALA A 584 -0.99 -2.84 13.92
C ALA A 584 -1.46 -4.18 13.32
N GLU A 585 -0.50 -4.95 12.79
CA GLU A 585 -0.64 -6.38 12.51
C GLU A 585 0.16 -7.17 13.56
N LEU A 586 -0.50 -7.99 14.38
CA LEU A 586 0.12 -8.69 15.53
C LEU A 586 -0.28 -10.17 15.62
N SER A 587 0.69 -10.99 16.02
CA SER A 587 0.56 -12.40 16.41
C SER A 587 -0.05 -12.57 17.81
N SER A 588 0.30 -11.67 18.74
CA SER A 588 -0.11 -11.73 20.15
C SER A 588 0.09 -10.40 20.87
N ALA A 589 -0.66 -10.18 21.96
CA ALA A 589 -0.33 -9.21 23.00
C ALA A 589 -1.08 -9.54 24.31
N SER A 590 -0.40 -9.41 25.46
CA SER A 590 -0.99 -9.59 26.80
C SER A 590 -1.02 -8.31 27.64
N SER A 591 -0.14 -7.36 27.35
CA SER A 591 -0.02 -6.06 28.01
C SER A 591 0.74 -5.06 27.14
N GLY A 592 0.63 -3.77 27.46
CA GLY A 592 1.22 -2.68 26.68
C GLY A 592 0.27 -2.10 25.63
N VAL A 593 0.76 -1.12 24.88
CA VAL A 593 0.03 -0.37 23.86
C VAL A 593 0.80 -0.44 22.54
N TYR A 594 0.15 -0.98 21.51
CA TYR A 594 0.70 -1.17 20.17
C TYR A 594 -0.25 -0.53 19.16
N LEU A 595 0.15 0.61 18.58
CA LEU A 595 -0.61 1.27 17.52
C LEU A 595 -0.06 0.95 16.12
N GLN A 596 0.99 0.12 16.05
CA GLN A 596 1.76 -0.19 14.86
C GLN A 596 2.32 -1.61 14.90
N THR A 597 2.66 -2.17 13.73
CA THR A 597 3.44 -3.41 13.60
C THR A 597 4.81 -3.24 14.25
N PRO A 598 5.33 -4.21 15.02
CA PRO A 598 6.68 -4.13 15.54
C PRO A 598 7.73 -4.16 14.43
N HIS A 599 8.53 -3.09 14.30
CA HIS A 599 9.57 -3.00 13.28
C HIS A 599 10.77 -2.14 13.76
N PRO A 600 12.03 -2.44 13.35
CA PRO A 600 13.19 -1.63 13.74
C PRO A 600 13.05 -0.13 13.40
N ASN A 601 12.42 0.22 12.27
CA ASN A 601 12.21 1.62 11.87
C ASN A 601 11.31 2.41 12.85
N ASN A 602 10.44 1.75 13.61
CA ASN A 602 9.54 2.39 14.59
C ASN A 602 9.93 2.12 16.06
N GLY A 603 11.04 1.42 16.30
CA GLY A 603 11.59 1.21 17.65
C GLY A 603 10.74 0.32 18.55
N ARG A 604 10.06 -0.69 17.97
CA ARG A 604 9.21 -1.67 18.66
C ARG A 604 9.68 -3.10 18.42
N THR A 605 9.36 -3.99 19.34
CA THR A 605 9.48 -5.45 19.18
C THR A 605 8.19 -6.14 19.63
N GLU A 606 7.96 -7.38 19.22
CA GLU A 606 6.80 -8.14 19.70
C GLU A 606 6.79 -8.19 21.24
N ASN A 607 5.60 -8.01 21.83
CA ASN A 607 5.37 -8.06 23.27
C ASN A 607 6.27 -7.13 24.13
N ASP A 608 6.75 -6.00 23.59
CA ASP A 608 7.64 -5.06 24.30
C ASP A 608 7.01 -4.32 25.50
N GLY A 609 5.71 -4.45 25.72
CA GLY A 609 5.00 -3.95 26.91
C GLY A 609 4.90 -2.43 27.03
N LYS A 610 5.37 -1.66 26.03
CA LYS A 610 5.47 -0.19 26.10
C LYS A 610 4.10 0.46 26.27
N GLY A 611 4.01 1.41 27.21
CA GLY A 611 2.77 2.15 27.52
C GLY A 611 2.41 3.22 26.49
N ALA A 612 1.23 3.83 26.64
CA ALA A 612 0.73 4.90 25.75
C ALA A 612 1.69 6.10 25.63
N ASN A 613 2.46 6.39 26.69
CA ASN A 613 3.38 7.53 26.75
C ASN A 613 4.77 7.25 26.16
N ASP A 614 5.05 6.05 25.63
CA ASP A 614 6.32 5.77 24.93
C ASP A 614 6.42 6.63 23.66
N PRO A 615 7.59 7.23 23.34
CA PRO A 615 7.75 8.09 22.16
C PRO A 615 7.28 7.50 20.83
N SER A 616 7.27 6.17 20.67
CA SER A 616 6.69 5.49 19.50
C SER A 616 5.16 5.65 19.39
N ASN A 617 4.45 5.65 20.52
CA ASN A 617 2.98 5.72 20.60
C ASN A 617 2.44 7.17 20.59
N ILE A 618 3.29 8.18 20.79
CA ILE A 618 2.89 9.60 20.71
C ILE A 618 2.52 9.96 19.26
N ASP A 619 1.30 10.44 19.04
CA ASP A 619 0.81 10.81 17.70
C ASP A 619 1.35 12.16 17.23
N ILE A 620 1.59 12.31 15.93
CA ILE A 620 1.98 13.57 15.29
C ILE A 620 0.78 14.45 14.89
N ASN A 621 -0.44 13.90 14.91
CA ASN A 621 -1.67 14.60 14.61
C ASN A 621 -2.31 15.12 15.91
N ALA A 622 -2.84 16.35 15.90
CA ALA A 622 -3.56 16.86 17.07
C ALA A 622 -4.91 16.14 17.27
N VAL A 623 -5.37 16.04 18.52
CA VAL A 623 -6.64 15.38 18.87
C VAL A 623 -7.81 16.13 18.25
N VAL A 624 -8.58 15.44 17.41
CA VAL A 624 -9.74 16.01 16.72
C VAL A 624 -10.96 16.01 17.63
N THR A 625 -11.69 17.13 17.67
CA THR A 625 -13.02 17.19 18.28
C THR A 625 -14.01 17.63 17.20
N PRO A 626 -15.09 16.87 16.93
CA PRO A 626 -16.11 17.30 15.98
C PRO A 626 -16.71 18.66 16.38
N TRP A 627 -17.02 19.49 15.38
CA TRP A 627 -17.52 20.84 15.62
C TRP A 627 -18.93 20.82 16.21
N THR A 628 -19.36 21.96 16.77
CA THR A 628 -20.79 22.25 16.97
C THR A 628 -21.42 22.74 15.66
N ASP A 629 -22.75 22.66 15.56
CA ASP A 629 -23.51 23.17 14.39
C ASP A 629 -23.26 24.66 14.12
N ALA A 630 -22.88 25.44 15.15
CA ALA A 630 -22.48 26.83 15.03
C ALA A 630 -21.06 27.02 14.45
N GLN A 631 -20.10 26.14 14.78
CA GLN A 631 -18.73 26.16 14.25
C GLN A 631 -18.62 25.58 12.84
N PHE A 632 -19.46 24.58 12.52
CA PHE A 632 -19.60 24.07 11.15
C PHE A 632 -20.37 25.06 10.26
N GLY A 633 -21.31 25.82 10.85
CA GLY A 633 -22.18 26.76 10.13
C GLY A 633 -23.32 26.05 9.40
N ASN A 634 -24.21 26.81 8.77
CA ASN A 634 -25.39 26.26 8.10
C ASN A 634 -25.02 25.29 6.96
N CYS A 635 -25.89 24.30 6.73
CA CYS A 635 -25.78 23.33 5.66
C CYS A 635 -26.52 23.80 4.40
N CYS A 636 -25.86 23.74 3.23
CA CYS A 636 -26.48 23.91 1.92
C CYS A 636 -27.36 25.17 1.81
N SER A 637 -26.85 26.27 2.36
CA SER A 637 -27.61 27.47 2.72
C SER A 637 -28.16 28.26 1.52
N GLY A 638 -27.69 27.97 0.30
CA GLY A 638 -28.15 28.62 -0.94
C GLY A 638 -29.20 27.85 -1.76
N THR A 639 -29.58 26.60 -1.41
CA THR A 639 -30.39 25.76 -2.31
C THR A 639 -31.90 26.00 -2.22
N THR A 640 -32.36 27.19 -2.63
CA THR A 640 -33.71 27.30 -3.24
C THR A 640 -33.66 26.76 -4.68
N PRO A 641 -34.78 26.24 -5.24
CA PRO A 641 -34.77 25.69 -6.59
C PRO A 641 -34.72 26.80 -7.66
N SER A 642 -33.52 27.30 -7.97
CA SER A 642 -33.30 28.12 -9.15
C SER A 642 -33.36 27.23 -10.41
N THR A 643 -34.27 27.55 -11.33
CA THR A 643 -34.46 26.83 -12.59
C THR A 643 -33.13 26.72 -13.34
N PRO A 644 -32.70 25.53 -13.80
CA PRO A 644 -31.36 25.35 -14.36
C PRO A 644 -31.18 26.11 -15.68
N THR A 645 -30.52 27.27 -15.61
CA THR A 645 -30.03 28.00 -16.77
C THR A 645 -28.88 27.22 -17.41
N TYR A 646 -29.19 26.47 -18.47
CA TYR A 646 -28.23 25.74 -19.29
C TYR A 646 -27.25 26.69 -20.00
N THR A 647 -26.21 27.12 -19.29
CA THR A 647 -25.06 27.81 -19.88
C THR A 647 -24.30 26.82 -20.78
N ARG A 648 -24.66 26.79 -22.06
CA ARG A 648 -24.09 25.85 -23.05
C ARG A 648 -22.68 26.25 -23.43
N THR A 649 -21.71 25.98 -22.57
CA THR A 649 -20.27 26.14 -22.81
C THR A 649 -19.88 25.39 -24.08
N ARG A 650 -19.73 26.13 -25.19
CA ARG A 650 -19.17 25.58 -26.42
C ARG A 650 -17.66 25.45 -26.23
N THR A 651 -17.18 24.27 -25.85
CA THR A 651 -15.76 23.93 -25.98
C THR A 651 -15.33 24.24 -27.42
N PRO A 652 -14.33 25.11 -27.65
CA PRO A 652 -13.87 25.41 -29.00
C PRO A 652 -13.12 24.20 -29.57
N THR A 653 -13.74 23.50 -30.52
CA THR A 653 -13.09 22.39 -31.23
C THR A 653 -11.85 22.91 -31.97
N LEU A 654 -10.66 22.45 -31.57
CA LEU A 654 -9.40 22.78 -32.25
C LEU A 654 -9.29 22.00 -33.58
N THR A 655 -9.89 22.54 -34.63
CA THR A 655 -9.70 22.04 -36.00
C THR A 655 -8.28 22.34 -36.48
N LEU A 656 -7.40 21.32 -36.47
CA LEU A 656 -6.05 21.41 -37.00
C LEU A 656 -6.02 21.43 -38.53
N THR A 657 -6.23 22.62 -39.11
CA THR A 657 -6.07 22.84 -40.55
C THR A 657 -4.58 22.86 -40.93
N ARG A 658 -4.11 21.82 -41.63
CA ARG A 658 -2.68 21.66 -41.97
C ARG A 658 -2.28 22.42 -43.25
N THR A 659 -1.77 23.64 -43.10
CA THR A 659 -1.14 24.41 -44.19
C THR A 659 0.36 24.07 -44.32
N SER A 660 0.88 24.03 -45.55
CA SER A 660 2.20 23.46 -45.87
C SER A 660 3.30 24.48 -46.13
N THR A 661 4.50 24.22 -45.58
CA THR A 661 5.84 24.44 -46.15
C THR A 661 6.21 25.82 -46.71
N PRO A 662 7.32 26.40 -46.21
CA PRO A 662 8.39 26.82 -47.12
C PRO A 662 9.71 26.08 -46.85
N THR A 663 10.36 25.64 -47.92
CA THR A 663 11.74 25.13 -47.92
C THR A 663 12.75 26.27 -47.85
N PHE A 664 13.93 26.05 -47.25
CA PHE A 664 15.13 26.78 -47.67
C PHE A 664 16.41 25.94 -47.62
N THR A 665 17.26 26.15 -48.61
CA THR A 665 18.52 25.41 -48.86
C THR A 665 19.65 25.93 -47.97
N ARG A 666 20.61 25.06 -47.60
CA ARG A 666 21.90 25.49 -47.02
C ARG A 666 23.08 24.93 -47.82
N THR A 667 23.84 25.83 -48.45
CA THR A 667 25.12 25.54 -49.09
C THR A 667 26.17 25.11 -48.06
N LEU A 668 27.13 24.28 -48.47
CA LEU A 668 28.28 23.89 -47.64
C LEU A 668 29.56 24.63 -48.10
N THR A 669 30.22 25.26 -47.13
CA THR A 669 31.65 25.63 -47.18
C THR A 669 32.26 25.43 -45.79
N GLY A 670 33.54 25.07 -45.73
CA GLY A 670 34.34 25.15 -44.50
C GLY A 670 34.69 26.61 -44.15
N THR A 671 35.43 26.88 -43.07
CA THR A 671 36.25 25.97 -42.24
C THR A 671 36.48 26.59 -40.85
N GLN A 672 36.83 25.75 -39.86
CA GLN A 672 37.35 26.10 -38.52
C GLN A 672 36.36 26.60 -37.44
N THR A 673 36.78 26.39 -36.19
CA THR A 673 36.11 26.54 -34.89
C THR A 673 36.92 27.52 -33.99
N PRO A 674 36.48 27.92 -32.76
CA PRO A 674 35.23 27.66 -32.05
C PRO A 674 34.55 28.92 -31.43
N SER A 675 33.57 28.69 -30.53
CA SER A 675 33.00 29.59 -29.52
C SER A 675 31.83 30.49 -29.92
N TYR A 676 30.64 30.15 -29.39
CA TYR A 676 29.46 31.01 -29.31
C TYR A 676 28.68 30.70 -28.02
N THR A 677 28.41 31.73 -27.22
CA THR A 677 27.31 31.73 -26.25
C THR A 677 26.50 32.99 -26.52
N ARG A 678 25.30 32.85 -27.10
CA ARG A 678 24.47 33.99 -27.52
C ARG A 678 23.13 33.99 -26.80
N THR A 679 23.04 34.72 -25.70
CA THR A 679 21.78 34.95 -24.97
C THR A 679 20.77 35.65 -25.88
N VAL A 680 19.56 35.11 -25.97
CA VAL A 680 18.43 35.74 -26.68
C VAL A 680 17.24 35.79 -25.73
N THR A 681 16.96 36.97 -25.19
CA THR A 681 15.80 37.22 -24.34
C THR A 681 14.57 37.51 -25.22
N PHE A 682 13.49 36.74 -25.05
CA PHE A 682 12.21 37.04 -25.69
C PHE A 682 11.21 37.57 -24.67
N THR A 683 10.85 38.84 -24.80
CA THR A 683 9.77 39.48 -24.05
C THR A 683 8.52 39.51 -24.93
N MET A 684 7.44 38.82 -24.54
CA MET A 684 6.15 38.90 -25.23
C MET A 684 5.15 39.72 -24.40
N THR A 685 5.06 41.01 -24.68
CA THR A 685 3.97 41.86 -24.20
C THR A 685 2.71 41.60 -25.01
N ARG A 686 1.56 41.42 -24.37
CA ARG A 686 0.26 41.37 -25.06
C ARG A 686 -0.77 42.29 -24.41
N THR A 687 -0.99 43.44 -25.04
CA THR A 687 -2.11 44.34 -24.77
C THR A 687 -3.43 43.68 -25.15
N ASN A 688 -4.48 43.88 -24.37
CA ASN A 688 -5.86 43.65 -24.80
C ASN A 688 -6.74 44.81 -24.32
N THR A 689 -7.37 45.49 -25.28
CA THR A 689 -8.28 46.61 -25.03
C THR A 689 -9.70 46.10 -24.92
N VAL A 690 -10.42 46.46 -23.85
CA VAL A 690 -11.87 46.22 -23.73
C VAL A 690 -12.54 47.53 -23.32
N VAL A 691 -13.61 47.89 -24.03
CA VAL A 691 -14.39 49.11 -23.77
C VAL A 691 -15.31 48.90 -22.57
N ILE A 692 -15.31 49.86 -21.65
CA ILE A 692 -16.30 49.93 -20.55
C ILE A 692 -17.29 51.05 -20.88
N THR A 693 -18.54 50.68 -21.10
CA THR A 693 -19.68 51.61 -21.06
C THR A 693 -20.15 51.77 -19.61
N ASN A 694 -20.10 52.99 -19.09
CA ASN A 694 -20.45 53.30 -17.71
C ASN A 694 -21.97 53.30 -17.48
N THR A 695 -22.37 52.95 -16.25
CA THR A 695 -23.62 53.43 -15.63
C THR A 695 -23.26 53.94 -14.24
N ASN A 696 -23.60 55.20 -13.94
CA ASN A 696 -23.12 55.87 -12.73
C ASN A 696 -24.02 55.63 -11.51
N THR A 697 -23.40 55.48 -10.34
CA THR A 697 -23.94 56.01 -9.07
C THR A 697 -22.78 56.57 -8.25
N VAL A 698 -22.95 57.75 -7.66
CA VAL A 698 -21.86 58.50 -6.99
C VAL A 698 -22.10 58.55 -5.48
N THR A 699 -21.07 58.22 -4.71
CA THR A 699 -20.82 58.82 -3.39
C THR A 699 -19.32 59.10 -3.30
N ALA A 700 -18.95 60.30 -2.85
CA ALA A 700 -17.56 60.77 -2.90
C ALA A 700 -17.03 61.11 -1.51
N THR A 701 -15.75 60.76 -1.28
CA THR A 701 -14.91 61.44 -0.28
C THR A 701 -13.49 61.51 -0.84
N ARG A 702 -12.90 62.71 -0.86
CA ARG A 702 -11.51 62.94 -1.30
C ARG A 702 -10.61 63.15 -0.10
N THR A 703 -9.38 62.65 -0.19
CA THR A 703 -8.21 63.42 0.28
C THR A 703 -7.05 63.20 -0.69
N ASN A 704 -6.54 64.29 -1.28
CA ASN A 704 -5.22 64.34 -1.92
C ASN A 704 -4.15 64.43 -0.78
N THR A 705 -2.83 64.41 -0.98
CA THR A 705 -2.00 64.93 -2.08
C THR A 705 -0.61 64.26 -2.02
N PRO A 706 0.12 64.05 -3.13
CA PRO A 706 1.38 63.29 -3.13
C PRO A 706 2.62 64.18 -2.90
N ILE A 707 3.80 63.56 -2.82
CA ILE A 707 5.06 64.13 -3.33
C ILE A 707 5.95 63.01 -3.87
N ASN A 708 6.91 63.36 -4.74
CA ASN A 708 7.63 62.46 -5.63
C ASN A 708 9.11 62.89 -5.73
N THR A 709 9.88 62.28 -6.65
CA THR A 709 11.15 62.81 -7.22
C THR A 709 12.42 62.75 -6.32
N PRO A 710 13.66 62.79 -6.89
CA PRO A 710 14.64 61.74 -6.59
C PRO A 710 16.09 62.24 -6.34
N THR A 711 17.05 61.31 -6.26
CA THR A 711 18.40 61.54 -6.83
C THR A 711 19.09 60.24 -7.24
N GLN A 712 19.98 60.33 -8.23
CA GLN A 712 20.89 59.27 -8.67
C GLN A 712 22.26 59.92 -8.94
N THR A 713 23.33 59.38 -8.36
CA THR A 713 24.71 59.79 -8.67
C THR A 713 25.60 58.56 -8.72
N ALA A 714 26.22 58.31 -9.88
CA ALA A 714 27.25 57.28 -10.04
C ALA A 714 28.65 57.90 -9.92
N THR A 715 29.69 57.08 -9.74
CA THR A 715 30.97 57.12 -10.50
C THR A 715 31.85 55.89 -10.14
N TYR A 716 32.69 55.50 -11.09
CA TYR A 716 33.69 54.41 -11.11
C TYR A 716 34.82 54.58 -10.04
N THR A 717 35.79 53.68 -9.79
CA THR A 717 36.38 52.57 -10.60
C THR A 717 37.13 51.52 -9.74
N SER A 718 37.28 50.29 -10.27
CA SER A 718 38.30 49.24 -10.06
C SER A 718 39.18 49.09 -8.77
N THR A 719 39.01 47.92 -8.15
CA THR A 719 40.03 46.92 -7.71
C THR A 719 41.15 47.20 -6.67
N ARG A 720 41.09 46.37 -5.61
CA ARG A 720 42.18 45.58 -4.96
C ARG A 720 43.10 46.16 -3.84
N THR A 721 42.75 45.71 -2.62
CA THR A 721 43.61 45.13 -1.55
C THR A 721 44.44 45.99 -0.56
N ASN A 722 44.44 45.48 0.69
CA ASN A 722 45.41 45.59 1.81
C ASN A 722 45.13 46.50 3.04
N THR A 723 45.43 45.89 4.19
CA THR A 723 45.52 46.27 5.62
C THR A 723 46.86 47.02 5.95
N PRO A 724 47.26 47.35 7.21
CA PRO A 724 46.66 47.19 8.57
C PRO A 724 46.77 48.41 9.57
N GLN A 725 46.26 48.22 10.81
CA GLN A 725 46.62 48.90 12.09
C GLN A 725 46.30 50.43 12.25
N ILE A 726 46.26 51.05 13.45
CA ILE A 726 47.21 51.14 14.60
C ILE A 726 46.51 51.14 16.01
N THR A 727 47.31 51.24 17.09
CA THR A 727 47.12 50.90 18.52
C THR A 727 46.54 52.01 19.46
N ALA A 728 46.10 51.58 20.67
CA ALA A 728 46.28 52.22 22.01
C ALA A 728 45.18 53.11 22.69
N THR A 729 44.51 52.52 23.71
CA THR A 729 44.42 52.94 25.14
C THR A 729 43.61 54.18 25.64
N TYR A 730 42.73 53.92 26.66
CA TYR A 730 42.07 54.84 27.65
C TYR A 730 40.98 55.84 27.15
N THR A 731 40.15 56.51 27.98
CA THR A 731 39.16 56.12 29.05
C THR A 731 38.27 57.36 29.40
N GLY A 732 36.95 57.19 29.62
CA GLY A 732 35.98 58.27 30.00
C GLY A 732 34.71 58.25 29.12
N THR A 733 33.46 57.95 29.51
CA THR A 733 32.54 58.45 30.60
C THR A 733 32.27 59.97 30.50
N LEU A 734 31.04 60.52 30.53
CA LEU A 734 29.84 60.20 31.35
C LEU A 734 28.47 60.67 30.74
N THR A 735 27.39 59.95 31.11
CA THR A 735 25.93 60.32 31.25
C THR A 735 25.21 61.38 30.39
N GLY A 736 23.97 61.02 29.99
CA GLY A 736 22.80 61.92 29.89
C GLY A 736 21.52 61.19 30.33
N THR A 737 20.67 61.80 31.16
CA THR A 737 19.66 61.07 31.97
C THR A 737 18.33 61.83 32.19
N MET A 738 17.18 61.18 31.96
CA MET A 738 15.90 61.36 32.69
C MET A 738 14.95 60.20 32.30
N THR A 739 14.30 59.38 33.15
CA THR A 739 13.77 59.43 34.54
C THR A 739 12.29 59.81 34.64
N ARG A 740 11.43 58.83 34.99
CA ARG A 740 10.29 58.87 35.95
C ARG A 740 9.37 57.63 35.80
N THR A 741 8.75 57.01 36.82
CA THR A 741 8.79 57.20 38.29
C THR A 741 8.51 55.89 39.07
N ASN A 742 8.88 55.90 40.36
CA ASN A 742 8.49 55.09 41.55
C ASN A 742 7.05 54.51 41.57
N THR A 743 6.61 53.60 42.46
CA THR A 743 7.03 53.10 43.82
C THR A 743 6.38 51.69 44.04
N VAL A 744 6.62 50.81 45.04
CA VAL A 744 6.73 50.88 46.53
C VAL A 744 7.71 49.78 47.05
N GLN A 745 8.06 49.81 48.35
CA GLN A 745 9.08 49.01 49.06
C GLN A 745 8.47 47.82 49.89
N PRO A 746 9.10 47.17 50.93
CA PRO A 746 9.09 45.70 51.07
C PRO A 746 8.65 45.20 52.48
N THR A 747 9.06 43.97 52.89
CA THR A 747 9.49 43.47 54.25
C THR A 747 9.29 41.92 54.29
N ASN A 748 9.96 41.06 55.08
CA ASN A 748 11.10 41.08 56.03
C ASN A 748 11.56 39.60 56.29
N THR A 749 12.74 39.19 56.82
CA THR A 749 14.11 39.75 56.99
C THR A 749 15.10 38.66 57.49
N TYR A 750 16.35 38.68 57.00
CA TYR A 750 17.61 38.30 57.71
C TYR A 750 17.89 36.79 58.00
N THR A 751 19.13 36.31 58.25
CA THR A 751 20.43 36.96 58.62
C THR A 751 21.70 36.26 58.06
N GLY A 752 22.71 37.02 57.57
CA GLY A 752 24.17 36.77 57.75
C GLY A 752 24.96 35.74 56.88
N THR A 753 26.31 35.58 56.95
CA THR A 753 27.45 36.49 57.32
C THR A 753 28.84 35.98 56.81
N ALA A 754 29.64 36.85 56.16
CA ALA A 754 31.13 36.95 56.02
C ALA A 754 32.12 35.77 55.75
N THR A 755 32.62 35.72 54.49
CA THR A 755 34.03 35.73 53.99
C THR A 755 35.31 35.36 54.80
N ARG A 756 36.25 34.65 54.13
CA ARG A 756 37.70 35.01 53.98
C ARG A 756 38.41 34.24 52.82
N THR A 757 39.68 34.57 52.52
CA THR A 757 40.44 34.27 51.28
C THR A 757 41.84 33.67 51.49
N ASN A 758 42.40 32.97 50.48
CA ASN A 758 43.79 33.19 49.96
C ASN A 758 44.18 32.37 48.69
N THR A 759 45.26 32.81 48.03
CA THR A 759 45.89 32.39 46.74
C THR A 759 46.94 31.25 46.89
N PRO A 760 47.60 30.65 45.83
CA PRO A 760 48.21 31.26 44.62
C PRO A 760 48.15 30.50 43.25
N GLN A 761 48.90 31.02 42.25
CA GLN A 761 49.10 30.69 40.81
C GLN A 761 50.37 29.80 40.58
N PRO A 762 50.92 29.44 39.37
CA PRO A 762 50.53 29.48 37.91
C PRO A 762 50.89 28.11 37.16
N THR A 763 51.12 27.84 35.83
CA THR A 763 50.76 28.32 34.45
C THR A 763 51.12 27.29 33.31
N SER A 764 50.21 27.07 32.33
CA SER A 764 50.42 26.95 30.84
C SER A 764 51.12 25.77 30.07
N THR A 765 50.69 25.59 28.79
CA THR A 765 51.25 24.88 27.57
C THR A 765 50.96 23.38 27.32
N TYR A 766 50.97 22.80 26.08
CA TYR A 766 50.46 23.18 24.72
C TYR A 766 50.52 21.99 23.68
N THR A 767 49.62 21.94 22.65
CA THR A 767 49.72 21.27 21.29
C THR A 767 49.74 19.74 21.00
N GLN A 768 49.12 19.37 19.83
CA GLN A 768 49.48 18.30 18.83
C GLN A 768 49.27 16.79 19.16
N THR A 769 49.15 15.81 18.23
CA THR A 769 49.07 15.76 16.72
C THR A 769 48.29 14.52 16.17
N VAL A 770 48.20 14.36 14.84
CA VAL A 770 47.35 13.47 14.01
C VAL A 770 47.82 11.99 13.85
N THR A 771 46.89 11.10 13.46
CA THR A 771 47.03 9.81 12.71
C THR A 771 47.50 8.53 13.41
N PHE A 772 46.69 7.45 13.31
CA PHE A 772 46.88 6.44 12.25
C PHE A 772 45.63 5.60 11.95
N THR A 773 45.56 5.01 10.75
CA THR A 773 44.46 4.14 10.26
C THR A 773 44.82 2.66 10.43
N GLY A 774 43.87 1.80 10.83
CA GLY A 774 44.17 0.39 11.15
C GLY A 774 43.04 -0.60 10.87
N THR A 775 42.72 -0.85 9.60
CA THR A 775 41.80 -1.92 9.20
C THR A 775 42.50 -3.28 9.18
N ARG A 776 42.08 -4.23 10.03
CA ARG A 776 41.99 -5.65 9.64
C ARG A 776 41.13 -6.51 10.57
N THR A 777 40.44 -7.44 9.92
CA THR A 777 39.67 -8.57 10.44
C THR A 777 40.45 -9.45 11.42
N ASN A 778 39.75 -9.99 12.44
CA ASN A 778 39.70 -11.44 12.72
C ASN A 778 38.71 -11.79 13.86
N THR A 779 37.58 -12.39 13.50
CA THR A 779 36.90 -13.45 14.27
C THR A 779 37.61 -14.79 14.02
N PRO A 780 37.37 -15.90 14.76
CA PRO A 780 36.48 -16.08 15.93
C PRO A 780 37.07 -16.89 17.13
N GLN A 781 36.47 -16.71 18.32
CA GLN A 781 36.35 -17.72 19.42
C GLN A 781 37.67 -18.29 20.06
N PRO A 782 37.62 -19.14 21.12
CA PRO A 782 36.49 -19.58 21.96
C PRO A 782 36.67 -19.38 23.50
N THR A 783 35.57 -19.58 24.25
CA THR A 783 35.45 -20.13 25.64
C THR A 783 36.40 -19.72 26.78
N ALA A 784 35.81 -19.24 27.89
CA ALA A 784 35.86 -19.93 29.21
C ALA A 784 34.85 -19.28 30.21
N THR A 785 34.61 -19.92 31.37
CA THR A 785 33.54 -19.58 32.33
C THR A 785 34.03 -19.67 33.79
N TYR A 786 33.21 -19.18 34.74
CA TYR A 786 33.32 -19.24 36.23
C TYR A 786 34.20 -18.18 36.93
N THR A 787 34.06 -17.85 38.24
CA THR A 787 32.93 -17.65 39.21
C THR A 787 33.55 -17.37 40.60
N ARG A 788 32.84 -16.63 41.50
CA ARG A 788 33.04 -16.41 42.98
C ARG A 788 33.45 -14.98 43.41
N THR A 789 33.24 -14.49 44.66
CA THR A 789 32.20 -14.68 45.72
C THR A 789 32.52 -13.77 46.95
N LEU A 790 31.57 -12.90 47.38
CA LEU A 790 31.45 -12.23 48.72
C LEU A 790 32.63 -11.34 49.22
N THR A 791 32.60 -10.53 50.31
CA THR A 791 31.67 -10.41 51.47
C THR A 791 31.69 -9.01 52.15
N GLY A 792 30.57 -8.55 52.75
CA GLY A 792 30.54 -7.74 54.00
C GLY A 792 30.50 -6.19 53.93
N THR A 793 30.07 -5.42 54.96
CA THR A 793 29.38 -5.75 56.24
C THR A 793 28.74 -4.52 56.97
N MET A 794 27.50 -4.65 57.52
CA MET A 794 26.85 -3.88 58.66
C MET A 794 26.76 -2.32 58.62
N THR A 795 25.91 -1.59 59.39
CA THR A 795 25.26 -1.74 60.73
C THR A 795 23.89 -1.00 60.76
N ARG A 796 22.72 -1.63 61.05
CA ARG A 796 21.94 -1.72 62.35
C ARG A 796 21.59 -0.40 63.09
N THR A 797 20.38 -0.22 63.64
CA THR A 797 19.92 -0.78 64.96
C THR A 797 18.38 -0.64 65.11
N ASN A 798 17.59 -1.75 65.17
CA ASN A 798 16.91 -2.41 66.34
C ASN A 798 15.70 -1.65 66.95
N THR A 799 14.71 -2.27 67.63
CA THR A 799 14.49 -3.69 68.07
C THR A 799 13.02 -4.10 67.72
N VAL A 800 12.21 -5.04 68.26
CA VAL A 800 12.11 -6.02 69.39
C VAL A 800 11.39 -7.26 68.77
N GLN A 801 11.92 -8.49 68.67
CA GLN A 801 12.18 -9.57 69.67
C GLN A 801 10.90 -10.23 70.26
N SER A 802 10.71 -11.57 70.33
CA SER A 802 11.28 -12.75 69.64
C SER A 802 10.54 -14.04 70.05
N THR A 803 10.51 -15.08 69.19
CA THR A 803 10.91 -16.46 69.57
C THR A 803 11.25 -17.29 68.32
N ASN A 804 11.88 -18.47 68.48
CA ASN A 804 12.62 -19.18 67.41
C ASN A 804 12.03 -20.54 67.00
N THR A 805 12.09 -20.87 65.70
CA THR A 805 12.60 -22.19 65.24
C THR A 805 13.23 -22.08 63.82
N ARG A 806 13.71 -23.20 63.25
CA ARG A 806 14.77 -23.24 62.21
C ARG A 806 14.35 -23.80 60.84
N THR A 807 14.97 -23.24 59.79
CA THR A 807 15.61 -23.91 58.61
C THR A 807 14.77 -24.83 57.67
N PRO A 808 15.01 -24.86 56.33
CA PRO A 808 13.92 -25.12 55.38
C PRO A 808 14.10 -26.32 54.41
N THR A 809 13.18 -26.40 53.45
CA THR A 809 13.17 -27.14 52.15
C THR A 809 12.99 -28.66 52.15
N LEU A 810 12.02 -29.11 51.34
CA LEU A 810 11.67 -30.52 51.07
C LEU A 810 12.25 -31.01 49.73
N SER A 811 12.26 -32.34 49.56
CA SER A 811 13.08 -33.03 48.56
C SER A 811 12.41 -34.26 47.91
N PHE A 812 12.61 -34.39 46.59
CA PHE A 812 12.86 -35.62 45.81
C PHE A 812 11.88 -36.84 45.78
N THR A 813 11.43 -37.18 44.54
CA THR A 813 11.31 -38.53 43.89
C THR A 813 10.52 -39.70 44.56
N ASN A 814 9.59 -40.38 43.84
CA ASN A 814 9.83 -41.46 42.83
C ASN A 814 8.65 -42.47 42.61
N THR A 815 8.42 -42.81 41.34
CA THR A 815 7.96 -44.12 40.75
C THR A 815 6.65 -44.87 41.12
N VAL A 816 5.75 -44.94 40.11
CA VAL A 816 5.21 -46.17 39.43
C VAL A 816 3.92 -46.89 39.90
N SER A 817 2.93 -46.90 38.98
CA SER A 817 1.91 -47.93 38.62
C SER A 817 0.79 -48.40 39.57
N SER A 818 -0.45 -48.38 39.06
CA SER A 818 -1.42 -49.49 39.15
C SER A 818 -2.48 -49.42 38.02
N THR A 819 -3.10 -50.55 37.66
CA THR A 819 -4.00 -50.75 36.49
C THR A 819 -5.34 -51.39 36.87
N LEU A 820 -6.38 -51.30 36.00
CA LEU A 820 -7.48 -52.28 35.87
C LEU A 820 -8.18 -52.16 34.46
N THR A 821 -8.99 -53.15 34.03
CA THR A 821 -9.31 -53.42 32.60
C THR A 821 -10.72 -54.00 32.26
N PHE A 822 -10.96 -54.20 30.94
CA PHE A 822 -12.10 -54.84 30.20
C PHE A 822 -13.22 -53.86 29.71
N THR A 823 -14.06 -54.16 28.70
CA THR A 823 -14.49 -55.44 28.05
C THR A 823 -14.83 -55.29 26.54
N ARG A 824 -15.08 -56.41 25.80
CA ARG A 824 -15.73 -56.49 24.45
C ARG A 824 -17.27 -56.71 24.61
N THR A 825 -18.20 -56.79 23.63
CA THR A 825 -18.31 -57.10 22.16
C THR A 825 -19.77 -56.67 21.72
N PRO A 826 -20.42 -57.04 20.57
CA PRO A 826 -20.01 -57.38 19.19
C PRO A 826 -20.81 -56.67 18.05
N THR A 827 -20.36 -56.88 16.79
CA THR A 827 -21.10 -56.97 15.50
C THR A 827 -22.46 -56.29 15.22
N SER A 828 -22.57 -55.69 14.02
CA SER A 828 -23.55 -56.17 13.01
C SER A 828 -23.01 -55.98 11.59
N THR A 829 -23.38 -56.89 10.68
CA THR A 829 -22.94 -56.93 9.27
C THR A 829 -24.12 -56.77 8.32
N TRP A 830 -23.89 -56.26 7.11
CA TRP A 830 -24.66 -56.66 5.93
C TRP A 830 -23.77 -56.70 4.69
N THR A 831 -24.06 -57.66 3.80
CA THR A 831 -23.31 -57.87 2.56
C THR A 831 -24.26 -58.44 1.51
N ARG A 832 -24.35 -57.84 0.32
CA ARG A 832 -24.78 -58.58 -0.88
C ARG A 832 -24.25 -57.98 -2.18
N THR A 833 -23.86 -58.87 -3.07
CA THR A 833 -23.19 -58.63 -4.36
C THR A 833 -24.19 -58.29 -5.48
N ALA A 834 -23.77 -57.44 -6.43
CA ALA A 834 -24.18 -57.48 -7.83
C ALA A 834 -23.18 -56.74 -8.74
N THR A 835 -22.92 -57.28 -9.93
CA THR A 835 -22.08 -56.75 -11.02
C THR A 835 -22.62 -57.32 -12.35
N PRO A 836 -22.25 -56.81 -13.54
CA PRO A 836 -21.83 -55.45 -13.91
C PRO A 836 -22.57 -54.92 -15.18
N SER A 837 -22.44 -53.63 -15.51
CA SER A 837 -22.41 -53.16 -16.92
C SER A 837 -21.79 -51.76 -17.03
N TYR A 838 -21.05 -51.49 -18.11
CA TYR A 838 -20.42 -50.19 -18.38
C TYR A 838 -21.04 -49.50 -19.59
N THR A 839 -21.27 -48.20 -19.47
CA THR A 839 -21.13 -47.23 -20.58
C THR A 839 -20.69 -45.88 -19.99
N ASN A 840 -19.58 -45.33 -20.49
CA ASN A 840 -19.01 -44.07 -20.00
C ASN A 840 -19.33 -42.91 -20.94
N THR A 841 -19.89 -41.83 -20.39
CA THR A 841 -19.92 -40.51 -21.05
C THR A 841 -19.34 -39.48 -20.09
N ASN A 842 -18.11 -39.02 -20.36
CA ASN A 842 -17.37 -38.12 -19.46
C ASN A 842 -17.61 -36.65 -19.81
N THR A 843 -18.37 -35.93 -18.98
CA THR A 843 -18.47 -34.47 -19.04
C THR A 843 -17.69 -33.86 -17.87
N ARG A 844 -16.59 -33.15 -18.16
CA ARG A 844 -15.64 -32.68 -17.13
C ARG A 844 -15.83 -31.19 -16.79
N THR A 845 -16.55 -30.92 -15.71
CA THR A 845 -16.59 -29.60 -15.07
C THR A 845 -15.59 -29.57 -13.90
N GLN A 846 -14.84 -28.49 -13.73
CA GLN A 846 -13.95 -28.28 -12.59
C GLN A 846 -14.41 -27.06 -11.79
N THR A 847 -14.67 -27.25 -10.50
CA THR A 847 -14.97 -26.18 -9.54
C THR A 847 -13.98 -26.30 -8.39
N PRO A 848 -13.02 -25.38 -8.24
CA PRO A 848 -12.09 -25.40 -7.11
C PRO A 848 -12.81 -24.98 -5.83
N THR A 849 -12.42 -25.60 -4.71
CA THR A 849 -12.83 -25.20 -3.35
C THR A 849 -11.57 -25.15 -2.49
N TYR A 850 -11.38 -24.06 -1.76
CA TYR A 850 -10.21 -23.87 -0.90
C TYR A 850 -10.49 -24.36 0.52
N THR A 851 -9.53 -25.05 1.12
CA THR A 851 -9.56 -25.50 2.52
C THR A 851 -8.18 -25.32 3.13
N TYR A 852 -8.12 -24.82 4.35
CA TYR A 852 -6.89 -24.54 5.08
C TYR A 852 -6.62 -25.63 6.12
N THR A 853 -5.35 -26.02 6.29
CA THR A 853 -4.92 -27.01 7.28
C THR A 853 -3.52 -26.65 7.79
N ASP A 854 -3.39 -26.36 9.08
CA ASP A 854 -2.10 -26.18 9.75
C ASP A 854 -1.42 -27.52 10.06
N THR A 855 -0.10 -27.53 10.07
CA THR A 855 0.69 -28.61 10.69
C THR A 855 1.90 -27.98 11.38
N ILE A 856 1.83 -27.86 12.71
CA ILE A 856 2.88 -27.21 13.50
C ILE A 856 4.02 -28.20 13.75
N SER A 857 5.26 -27.73 13.54
CA SER A 857 6.48 -28.32 14.09
C SER A 857 7.36 -27.21 14.64
N SER A 858 8.12 -27.50 15.70
CA SER A 858 8.59 -26.49 16.65
C SER A 858 9.83 -25.71 16.22
N ASN A 859 9.87 -24.44 16.65
CA ASN A 859 10.97 -23.46 16.67
C ASN A 859 11.16 -22.62 15.39
N THR A 860 11.23 -21.29 15.58
CA THR A 860 11.43 -20.23 14.56
C THR A 860 10.36 -20.18 13.45
N PRO A 861 9.21 -19.51 13.69
CA PRO A 861 8.18 -19.33 12.68
C PRO A 861 8.51 -18.19 11.69
N THR A 862 8.83 -18.54 10.45
CA THR A 862 8.62 -17.65 9.29
C THR A 862 7.30 -18.03 8.64
N VAL A 863 6.32 -17.13 8.65
CA VAL A 863 4.97 -17.42 8.13
C VAL A 863 4.91 -17.16 6.62
N THR A 864 5.00 -18.24 5.84
CA THR A 864 4.72 -18.21 4.39
C THR A 864 3.36 -18.88 4.12
N PRO A 865 2.36 -18.17 3.54
CA PRO A 865 1.05 -18.74 3.29
C PRO A 865 1.05 -19.70 2.09
N THR A 866 1.01 -21.01 2.35
CA THR A 866 1.03 -22.06 1.31
C THR A 866 -0.38 -22.38 0.77
N TYR A 867 -0.64 -22.04 -0.49
CA TYR A 867 -1.94 -22.28 -1.15
C TYR A 867 -2.07 -23.70 -1.73
N THR A 868 -2.55 -24.65 -0.93
CA THR A 868 -2.78 -26.04 -1.39
C THR A 868 -4.05 -26.17 -2.24
N ARG A 869 -3.89 -26.43 -3.56
CA ARG A 869 -5.01 -26.64 -4.49
C ARG A 869 -5.49 -28.09 -4.54
N THR A 870 -6.31 -28.48 -3.56
CA THR A 870 -6.95 -29.82 -3.52
C THR A 870 -7.97 -29.99 -4.65
N SER A 871 -7.76 -30.98 -5.52
CA SER A 871 -8.62 -31.27 -6.69
C SER A 871 -9.57 -32.44 -6.43
N THR A 872 -10.70 -32.20 -5.77
CA THR A 872 -11.69 -33.24 -5.45
C THR A 872 -12.47 -33.69 -6.70
N ARG A 873 -12.34 -34.97 -7.09
CA ARG A 873 -13.02 -35.53 -8.29
C ARG A 873 -14.40 -36.12 -7.96
N THR A 874 -15.41 -35.27 -7.82
CA THR A 874 -16.81 -35.71 -7.71
C THR A 874 -17.28 -36.32 -9.04
N LEU A 875 -17.71 -37.59 -9.01
CA LEU A 875 -18.36 -38.27 -10.14
C LEU A 875 -19.87 -38.26 -9.90
N THR A 876 -20.59 -37.38 -10.59
CA THR A 876 -22.06 -37.38 -10.59
C THR A 876 -22.56 -38.27 -11.72
N MET A 877 -23.17 -39.41 -11.40
CA MET A 877 -23.91 -40.21 -12.38
C MET A 877 -25.36 -39.72 -12.49
N THR A 878 -25.76 -39.32 -13.69
CA THR A 878 -27.14 -38.95 -14.00
C THR A 878 -27.77 -40.06 -14.85
N THR A 879 -28.79 -40.73 -14.33
CA THR A 879 -29.57 -41.73 -15.08
C THR A 879 -30.73 -41.07 -15.82
N THR A 880 -30.70 -41.09 -17.15
CA THR A 880 -31.79 -40.58 -18.01
C THR A 880 -32.54 -41.76 -18.61
N ASN A 881 -33.81 -41.96 -18.21
CA ASN A 881 -34.70 -42.94 -18.83
C ASN A 881 -35.43 -42.29 -20.00
N THR A 882 -35.09 -42.69 -21.23
CA THR A 882 -35.73 -42.19 -22.46
C THR A 882 -36.71 -43.23 -22.99
N SER A 883 -38.01 -43.02 -22.78
CA SER A 883 -39.07 -43.86 -23.36
C SER A 883 -39.59 -43.24 -24.66
N THR A 884 -39.26 -43.84 -25.81
CA THR A 884 -39.74 -43.40 -27.13
C THR A 884 -40.82 -44.35 -27.65
N PRO A 885 -42.08 -43.92 -27.82
CA PRO A 885 -43.08 -44.69 -28.56
C PRO A 885 -42.75 -44.62 -30.05
N SER A 886 -42.67 -45.77 -30.71
CA SER A 886 -42.66 -45.89 -32.17
C SER A 886 -44.08 -45.80 -32.73
N LEU A 887 -44.24 -45.29 -33.95
CA LEU A 887 -45.30 -45.70 -34.88
C LEU A 887 -44.96 -45.30 -36.32
N THR A 888 -45.15 -46.25 -37.25
CA THR A 888 -45.06 -46.17 -38.73
C THR A 888 -43.86 -45.43 -39.30
#